data_AF-H3GS26-F1
#
_entry.id   AF-H3GS26-F1
#
_cell.length_a   1.000
_cell.length_b   1.000
_cell.length_c   1.000
_cell.angle_alpha   90.00
_cell.angle_beta   90.00
_cell.angle_gamma   90.00
#
_symmetry.space_group_name_H-M   'P 1'
#
loop_
_entity.id
_entity.type
_entity.pdbx_description
1 polymer ?
#
loop_
_entity_poly.entity_id
_entity_poly.type
_entity_poly.pdbx_seq_one_letter_code
_entity_poly.pdbx_strand_id
1 'polypeptide(L)'
;MPVRQERKALLASDDKSGAVVVDYGTVPKQPVDAPPPSKPKTFDGDLEDGALRAGPPPELLSPEVLALLMQYAGIGFVNGVLPAVIYPVLQGYLNVEGTIAVSATLLVQLPWSYKVFLGILSDCFPIGGFRRRPYMLIGWLLCCFMLFMMAAFHEAAPYYGDSSMRLTSPDEWTEEQRASVNSSAPDAAGRYVIPMMMAAFGYLLVEVPADAVTIEYSQREPANSRGHLQSWIHSLRMGFSALGAVLVALAFNGIEYGGSFDFSLTFPQMMFILGCLCLPLGPAAWFLVHENEVEPPKFRLYMAQFWGVLQKRAVYQVAAYKFFSGVFNNFNIVSSSNIKLFWVHATPFNASIMAIVGTFTYAGTLAVMAQRGLHWNWHIAIAATVIFGVVTDCMMTMLVTWDVIRSQWFWLGVPVIGEVPHAVRFIVNNYIVVELIEQGTEGALYGLLTTTNHVAAPFGRTTAKIINAHFHVWKDDILADTYETRRDVTYTIWICYGMKLVSLIFLPLLPNQRNATQALRRQGGVSKRKGMWMIIIIMVALVWLTVVNVLSMDPETECWPITGGCAPDGKTSNQISDLAIIRVAMLRAIKTLRPALTRRVHGSSSLLQAPDQTANPPSSLQDNGKGLVRLAKLMAQQGLCSRREAEAYIQAGDVLVNGERVQADWLKVPADSDVQLDFRAQRHQNKKVTLVLNKPLGFVSSQPEANKTPAVRLLTFENECQELSRVKPRQDMEPVNLWKMAVCGRLDVNSTGVLLFTQDGKIAKKLLDPKGGIEKEYLVRVDLNLDPMTEDICQRVETLRAGVTSEEGITYRAKSVDVLNANQLRVILTEGKNRHIRRMCEHVGLRVMALKRWRYLQPTDKL
;
A
#
# COMPACT_ATOMS: atom_id res chain seq x y z
N MET A 1 45.97 40.93 -3.99
CA MET A 1 46.65 41.68 -5.07
C MET A 1 48.14 41.61 -4.74
N PRO A 2 48.93 40.70 -5.36
CA PRO A 2 49.53 40.96 -6.68
C PRO A 2 49.69 39.74 -7.63
N VAL A 3 49.07 38.58 -7.38
CA VAL A 3 49.23 37.37 -8.23
C VAL A 3 48.39 37.41 -9.53
N ARG A 4 47.52 38.42 -9.69
CA ARG A 4 46.59 38.54 -10.83
C ARG A 4 47.16 39.29 -12.04
N GLN A 5 48.31 39.95 -11.89
CA GLN A 5 48.94 40.73 -12.98
C GLN A 5 49.94 39.90 -13.79
N GLU A 6 50.72 39.01 -13.18
CA GLU A 6 51.67 38.16 -13.93
C GLU A 6 50.97 37.11 -14.82
N ARG A 7 49.78 36.64 -14.43
CA ARG A 7 49.00 35.68 -15.26
C ARG A 7 48.37 36.31 -16.51
N LYS A 8 48.20 37.64 -16.55
CA LYS A 8 47.69 38.36 -17.72
C LYS A 8 48.78 38.67 -18.74
N ALA A 9 50.04 38.72 -18.34
CA ALA A 9 51.17 38.95 -19.25
C ALA A 9 51.49 37.69 -20.08
N LEU A 10 51.28 36.49 -19.53
CA LEU A 10 51.50 35.21 -20.23
C LEU A 10 50.40 34.81 -21.23
N LEU A 11 49.24 35.46 -21.19
CA LEU A 11 48.11 35.19 -22.11
C LEU A 11 48.04 36.17 -23.29
N ALA A 12 48.97 37.13 -23.37
CA ALA A 12 48.98 38.17 -24.41
C ALA A 12 49.90 37.84 -25.60
N SER A 13 50.57 36.67 -25.62
CA SER A 13 51.57 36.34 -26.65
C SER A 13 51.12 35.34 -27.73
N ASP A 14 49.90 34.79 -27.67
CA ASP A 14 49.41 33.77 -28.64
C ASP A 14 48.25 34.28 -29.52
N ASP A 15 48.28 35.56 -29.89
CA ASP A 15 47.31 36.16 -30.83
C ASP A 15 47.73 35.93 -32.29
N LYS A 16 47.71 34.66 -32.75
CA LYS A 16 47.69 34.30 -34.20
C LYS A 16 47.05 32.92 -34.42
N SER A 17 45.73 32.82 -34.35
CA SER A 17 44.93 31.94 -35.24
C SER A 17 43.44 32.27 -35.11
N GLY A 18 42.76 32.38 -36.24
CA GLY A 18 41.44 33.01 -36.37
C GLY A 18 40.36 32.45 -35.45
N ALA A 19 39.83 33.30 -34.57
CA ALA A 19 38.63 33.04 -33.80
C ALA A 19 37.38 33.12 -34.68
N VAL A 20 36.80 31.97 -34.99
CA VAL A 20 35.42 31.87 -35.51
C VAL A 20 34.46 32.09 -34.34
N VAL A 21 33.80 33.25 -34.35
CA VAL A 21 32.73 33.60 -33.41
C VAL A 21 31.49 32.75 -33.72
N VAL A 22 31.05 31.95 -32.75
CA VAL A 22 29.91 31.04 -32.87
C VAL A 22 28.60 31.79 -32.58
N ASP A 23 27.73 31.83 -33.58
CA ASP A 23 26.39 32.43 -33.58
C ASP A 23 25.38 31.51 -32.87
N TYR A 24 24.75 32.03 -31.81
CA TYR A 24 23.70 31.36 -31.04
C TYR A 24 22.40 32.14 -31.23
N GLY A 25 21.27 31.44 -31.42
CA GLY A 25 19.93 31.99 -31.70
C GLY A 25 19.28 32.82 -30.59
N THR A 26 20.00 33.80 -30.04
CA THR A 26 19.53 34.91 -29.22
C THR A 26 20.27 36.15 -29.70
N VAL A 27 19.53 37.14 -30.19
CA VAL A 27 20.05 38.36 -30.85
C VAL A 27 21.11 39.04 -29.97
N PRO A 28 22.38 39.16 -30.42
CA PRO A 28 23.37 39.99 -29.76
C PRO A 28 22.94 41.46 -29.83
N LYS A 29 23.33 42.28 -28.85
CA LYS A 29 23.34 43.75 -29.04
C LYS A 29 24.17 44.07 -30.30
N GLN A 30 23.52 44.39 -31.40
CA GLN A 30 24.18 44.95 -32.58
C GLN A 30 24.54 46.42 -32.29
N PRO A 31 25.73 46.88 -32.69
CA PRO A 31 25.99 48.30 -32.89
C PRO A 31 24.97 48.86 -33.89
N VAL A 32 24.45 50.06 -33.61
CA VAL A 32 23.61 50.82 -34.54
C VAL A 32 24.44 51.08 -35.79
N ASP A 33 24.15 50.38 -36.89
CA ASP A 33 24.57 50.58 -38.30
C ASP A 33 25.10 49.30 -38.99
N ALA A 34 24.20 48.39 -39.39
CA ALA A 34 24.51 47.35 -40.38
C ALA A 34 23.27 46.94 -41.22
N PRO A 35 23.42 46.64 -42.53
CA PRO A 35 22.30 46.37 -43.43
C PRO A 35 21.68 44.96 -43.23
N PRO A 36 20.41 44.73 -43.65
CA PRO A 36 19.63 43.57 -43.22
C PRO A 36 20.10 42.25 -43.88
N PRO A 37 20.07 41.10 -43.17
CA PRO A 37 20.57 39.84 -43.70
C PRO A 37 19.53 39.08 -44.56
N SER A 38 20.04 38.43 -45.62
CA SER A 38 19.32 37.52 -46.51
C SER A 38 19.08 36.14 -45.87
N LYS A 39 17.81 35.67 -45.92
CA LYS A 39 17.24 34.30 -45.78
C LYS A 39 17.86 33.29 -44.77
N PRO A 40 17.02 32.53 -44.03
CA PRO A 40 17.48 31.64 -42.95
C PRO A 40 18.23 30.41 -43.49
N LYS A 41 19.43 30.15 -42.94
CA LYS A 41 20.23 28.95 -43.21
C LYS A 41 19.61 27.72 -42.55
N THR A 42 19.56 26.64 -43.32
CA THR A 42 19.25 25.26 -42.94
C THR A 42 20.26 24.72 -41.91
N PHE A 43 19.76 24.03 -40.88
CA PHE A 43 20.55 23.23 -39.94
C PHE A 43 21.10 21.99 -40.69
N ASP A 44 22.26 22.12 -41.32
CA ASP A 44 23.10 20.99 -41.74
C ASP A 44 24.56 21.39 -41.61
N GLY A 45 25.30 20.63 -40.79
CA GLY A 45 26.71 20.83 -40.50
C GLY A 45 27.10 19.86 -39.40
N ASP A 46 27.47 18.64 -39.79
CA ASP A 46 28.07 17.66 -38.88
C ASP A 46 29.30 18.31 -38.22
N LEU A 47 29.22 18.60 -36.92
CA LEU A 47 30.38 18.98 -36.12
C LEU A 47 31.41 17.85 -36.22
N GLU A 48 32.71 18.18 -36.30
CA GLU A 48 33.80 17.21 -36.36
C GLU A 48 33.59 16.11 -35.29
N ASP A 49 33.78 14.85 -35.66
CA ASP A 49 33.57 13.64 -34.83
C ASP A 49 32.13 13.36 -34.34
N GLY A 50 31.13 14.02 -34.92
CA GLY A 50 29.71 13.72 -34.71
C GLY A 50 29.14 14.23 -33.39
N ALA A 51 29.78 15.22 -32.75
CA ALA A 51 29.29 15.92 -31.55
C ALA A 51 27.91 16.59 -31.79
N LEU A 52 27.09 16.71 -30.74
CA LEU A 52 25.76 17.37 -30.85
C LEU A 52 25.80 18.85 -30.51
N ARG A 53 26.85 19.31 -29.84
CA ARG A 53 27.02 20.68 -29.40
C ARG A 53 28.47 21.12 -29.62
N ALA A 54 28.65 22.37 -30.03
CA ALA A 54 29.97 22.95 -30.24
C ALA A 54 30.72 23.13 -28.90
N GLY A 55 32.05 23.01 -28.95
CA GLY A 55 32.96 23.14 -27.82
C GLY A 55 33.87 21.92 -27.68
N PRO A 56 35.03 22.06 -26.99
CA PRO A 56 35.92 20.94 -26.77
C PRO A 56 35.25 19.86 -25.89
N PRO A 57 35.61 18.58 -26.07
CA PRO A 57 35.13 17.51 -25.20
C PRO A 57 35.58 17.79 -23.76
N PRO A 58 34.70 17.61 -22.76
CA PRO A 58 35.02 17.88 -21.37
C PRO A 58 36.07 16.88 -20.85
N GLU A 59 37.18 17.38 -20.32
CA GLU A 59 38.13 16.55 -19.59
C GLU A 59 37.61 16.28 -18.18
N LEU A 60 37.62 15.01 -17.74
CA LEU A 60 37.08 14.59 -16.44
C LEU A 60 37.73 15.31 -15.25
N LEU A 61 39.01 15.64 -15.35
CA LEU A 61 39.78 16.32 -14.31
C LEU A 61 39.87 17.84 -14.52
N SER A 62 39.17 18.39 -15.51
CA SER A 62 39.10 19.84 -15.69
C SER A 62 38.43 20.52 -14.49
N PRO A 63 38.78 21.78 -14.17
CA PRO A 63 38.17 22.51 -13.08
C PRO A 63 36.63 22.62 -13.19
N GLU A 64 36.10 22.73 -14.41
CA GLU A 64 34.66 22.83 -14.67
C GLU A 64 33.92 21.54 -14.34
N VAL A 65 34.48 20.38 -14.74
CA VAL A 65 33.91 19.07 -14.43
C VAL A 65 34.10 18.74 -12.95
N LEU A 66 35.24 19.10 -12.35
CA LEU A 66 35.49 18.91 -10.93
C LEU A 66 34.46 19.65 -10.05
N ALA A 67 34.10 20.87 -10.44
CA ALA A 67 33.03 21.62 -9.78
C ALA A 67 31.71 20.84 -9.77
N LEU A 68 31.35 20.26 -10.91
CA LEU A 68 30.13 19.47 -11.09
C LEU A 68 30.20 18.16 -10.28
N LEU A 69 31.35 17.49 -10.27
CA LEU A 69 31.60 16.29 -9.45
C LEU A 69 31.42 16.58 -7.96
N MET A 70 31.88 17.73 -7.47
CA MET A 70 31.66 18.15 -6.07
C MET A 70 30.17 18.29 -5.74
N GLN A 71 29.37 18.87 -6.67
CA GLN A 71 27.92 18.98 -6.48
C GLN A 71 27.26 17.59 -6.35
N TYR A 72 27.58 16.67 -7.27
CA TYR A 72 27.03 15.32 -7.26
C TYR A 72 27.53 14.47 -6.09
N ALA A 73 28.76 14.68 -5.61
CA ALA A 73 29.26 14.05 -4.40
C ALA A 73 28.44 14.49 -3.17
N GLY A 74 28.19 15.78 -3.02
CA GLY A 74 27.35 16.32 -1.94
C GLY A 74 25.90 15.82 -2.02
N ILE A 75 25.29 15.90 -3.20
CA ILE A 75 23.93 15.38 -3.45
C ILE A 75 23.86 13.90 -3.11
N GLY A 76 24.84 13.12 -3.57
CA GLY A 76 24.96 11.70 -3.29
C GLY A 76 25.00 11.42 -1.78
N PHE A 77 25.86 12.15 -1.06
CA PHE A 77 26.04 11.98 0.38
C PHE A 77 24.75 12.30 1.17
N VAL A 78 24.11 13.45 0.90
CA VAL A 78 22.84 13.83 1.55
C VAL A 78 21.73 12.81 1.23
N ASN A 79 21.62 12.37 -0.03
CA ASN A 79 20.65 11.36 -0.45
C ASN A 79 20.95 9.96 0.12
N GLY A 80 22.19 9.68 0.53
CA GLY A 80 22.56 8.48 1.28
C GLY A 80 22.16 8.57 2.75
N VAL A 81 22.35 9.73 3.38
CA VAL A 81 22.10 9.91 4.82
C VAL A 81 20.60 10.04 5.13
N LEU A 82 19.87 10.97 4.50
CA LEU A 82 18.50 11.30 4.92
C LEU A 82 17.55 10.09 4.91
N PRO A 83 17.49 9.27 3.84
CA PRO A 83 16.63 8.08 3.85
C PRO A 83 17.13 6.98 4.79
N ALA A 84 18.44 6.84 4.97
CA ALA A 84 19.01 5.78 5.81
C ALA A 84 18.75 6.01 7.32
N VAL A 85 18.59 7.27 7.75
CA VAL A 85 18.29 7.64 9.15
C VAL A 85 16.85 7.29 9.56
N ILE A 86 15.93 7.13 8.60
CA ILE A 86 14.50 6.90 8.86
C ILE A 86 14.27 5.62 9.67
N TYR A 87 14.92 4.51 9.29
CA TYR A 87 14.76 3.25 10.00
C TYR A 87 15.22 3.32 11.47
N PRO A 88 16.47 3.69 11.80
CA PRO A 88 16.92 3.74 13.18
C PRO A 88 16.15 4.78 14.01
N VAL A 89 15.82 5.94 13.46
CA VAL A 89 15.16 7.01 14.23
C VAL A 89 13.65 6.77 14.38
N LEU A 90 12.92 6.52 13.29
CA LEU A 90 11.46 6.35 13.39
C LEU A 90 11.11 4.98 13.97
N GLN A 91 11.67 3.90 13.43
CA GLN A 91 11.30 2.56 13.84
C GLN A 91 12.10 2.09 15.06
N GLY A 92 13.40 2.37 15.11
CA GLY A 92 14.23 2.05 16.28
C GLY A 92 13.85 2.91 17.47
N TYR A 93 14.12 4.21 17.41
CA TYR A 93 14.04 5.14 18.54
C TYR A 93 12.60 5.51 18.95
N LEU A 94 11.74 5.87 17.99
CA LEU A 94 10.35 6.27 18.25
C LEU A 94 9.34 5.11 18.23
N ASN A 95 9.76 3.90 17.82
CA ASN A 95 8.90 2.71 17.70
C ASN A 95 7.67 2.89 16.77
N VAL A 96 7.85 3.62 15.66
CA VAL A 96 6.83 3.81 14.63
C VAL A 96 6.59 2.52 13.84
N GLU A 97 5.34 2.28 13.42
CA GLU A 97 4.98 1.12 12.61
C GLU A 97 5.76 1.09 11.28
N GLY A 98 6.17 -0.10 10.84
CA GLY A 98 6.97 -0.26 9.62
C GLY A 98 6.30 0.27 8.34
N THR A 99 4.97 0.29 8.28
CA THR A 99 4.18 0.89 7.20
C THR A 99 4.41 2.40 7.11
N ILE A 100 4.28 3.10 8.23
CA ILE A 100 4.52 4.55 8.36
C ILE A 100 5.98 4.89 8.04
N ALA A 101 6.94 4.06 8.46
CA ALA A 101 8.37 4.25 8.13
C ALA A 101 8.65 4.16 6.62
N VAL A 102 7.95 3.27 5.90
CA VAL A 102 8.01 3.20 4.42
C VAL A 102 7.40 4.44 3.79
N SER A 103 6.23 4.90 4.27
CA SER A 103 5.60 6.14 3.81
C SER A 103 6.50 7.36 4.04
N ALA A 104 7.14 7.46 5.19
CA ALA A 104 8.11 8.51 5.51
C ALA A 104 9.27 8.55 4.52
N THR A 105 9.81 7.38 4.15
CA THR A 105 10.88 7.25 3.15
C THR A 105 10.43 7.77 1.79
N LEU A 106 9.22 7.41 1.37
CA LEU A 106 8.63 7.89 0.11
C LEU A 106 8.39 9.40 0.14
N LEU A 107 7.98 9.95 1.28
CA LEU A 107 7.74 11.38 1.43
C LEU A 107 9.04 12.20 1.31
N VAL A 108 10.13 11.74 1.94
CA VAL A 108 11.46 12.35 1.76
C VAL A 108 11.92 12.32 0.30
N GLN A 109 11.51 11.30 -0.46
CA GLN A 109 11.79 11.19 -1.89
C GLN A 109 10.76 11.83 -2.82
N LEU A 110 9.65 12.36 -2.30
CA LEU A 110 8.63 13.05 -3.09
C LEU A 110 9.19 14.14 -4.02
N PRO A 111 10.19 14.96 -3.62
CA PRO A 111 10.74 16.00 -4.47
C PRO A 111 11.20 15.51 -5.86
N TRP A 112 11.66 14.26 -5.97
CA TRP A 112 12.14 13.66 -7.23
C TRP A 112 11.06 13.60 -8.32
N SER A 113 9.80 13.57 -7.91
CA SER A 113 8.66 13.55 -8.83
C SER A 113 8.36 14.94 -9.43
N TYR A 114 8.88 16.01 -8.82
CA TYR A 114 8.64 17.39 -9.23
C TYR A 114 9.79 18.00 -10.04
N LYS A 115 10.80 17.21 -10.43
CA LYS A 115 11.97 17.67 -11.20
C LYS A 115 11.60 18.46 -12.46
N VAL A 116 10.53 18.09 -13.17
CA VAL A 116 10.06 18.83 -14.37
C VAL A 116 9.76 20.30 -14.08
N PHE A 117 9.14 20.62 -12.95
CA PHE A 117 8.76 22.00 -12.60
C PHE A 117 9.99 22.82 -12.21
N LEU A 118 10.92 22.21 -11.47
CA LEU A 118 12.21 22.82 -11.14
C LEU A 118 13.05 23.06 -12.42
N GLY A 119 12.93 22.17 -13.40
CA GLY A 119 13.58 22.31 -14.70
C GLY A 119 13.02 23.48 -15.51
N ILE A 120 11.69 23.62 -15.57
CA ILE A 120 11.03 24.77 -16.21
C ILE A 120 11.42 26.07 -15.52
N LEU A 121 11.48 26.08 -14.17
CA LEU A 121 11.88 27.24 -13.38
C LEU A 121 13.31 27.69 -13.74
N SER A 122 14.27 26.76 -13.72
CA SER A 122 15.67 27.04 -14.04
C SER A 122 15.89 27.42 -15.52
N ASP A 123 15.12 26.85 -16.45
CA ASP A 123 15.22 27.17 -17.88
C ASP A 123 14.61 28.55 -18.21
N CYS A 124 13.50 28.94 -17.57
CA CYS A 124 12.73 30.13 -17.94
C CYS A 124 13.16 31.42 -17.22
N PHE A 125 13.65 31.31 -15.99
CA PHE A 125 13.85 32.47 -15.11
C PHE A 125 15.32 32.59 -14.69
N PRO A 126 16.21 33.12 -15.54
CA PRO A 126 17.58 33.40 -15.13
C PRO A 126 17.61 34.46 -14.03
N ILE A 127 18.45 34.25 -13.01
CA ILE A 127 18.65 35.18 -11.90
C ILE A 127 20.02 35.85 -12.10
N GLY A 128 20.04 37.19 -12.25
CA GLY A 128 21.27 37.92 -12.49
C GLY A 128 21.99 37.52 -13.79
N GLY A 129 21.24 37.11 -14.82
CA GLY A 129 21.80 36.68 -16.12
C GLY A 129 22.24 35.21 -16.19
N PHE A 130 22.19 34.47 -15.08
CA PHE A 130 22.59 33.06 -15.01
C PHE A 130 21.38 32.14 -14.81
N ARG A 131 21.31 31.02 -15.54
CA ARG A 131 20.22 30.03 -15.50
C ARG A 131 20.45 28.90 -14.50
N ARG A 132 21.70 28.58 -14.13
CA ARG A 132 22.06 27.38 -13.35
C ARG A 132 22.67 27.71 -11.99
N ARG A 133 23.76 28.49 -11.95
CA ARG A 133 24.50 28.79 -10.71
C ARG A 133 23.63 29.35 -9.57
N PRO A 134 22.71 30.31 -9.81
CA PRO A 134 21.91 30.89 -8.72
C PRO A 134 20.99 29.86 -8.07
N TYR A 135 20.40 28.97 -8.88
CA TYR A 135 19.54 27.89 -8.38
C TYR A 135 20.32 26.85 -7.56
N MET A 136 21.55 26.52 -7.97
CA MET A 136 22.43 25.66 -7.17
C MET A 136 22.77 26.30 -5.82
N LEU A 137 23.05 27.61 -5.78
CA LEU A 137 23.32 28.31 -4.53
C LEU A 137 22.08 28.34 -3.62
N ILE A 138 20.91 28.70 -4.17
CA ILE A 138 19.64 28.73 -3.42
C ILE A 138 19.31 27.33 -2.89
N GLY A 139 19.53 26.29 -3.69
CA GLY A 139 19.29 24.90 -3.29
C GLY A 139 20.15 24.47 -2.10
N TRP A 140 21.45 24.75 -2.13
CA TRP A 140 22.32 24.46 -0.98
C TRP A 140 22.00 25.31 0.24
N LEU A 141 21.67 26.60 0.07
CA LEU A 141 21.24 27.44 1.19
C LEU A 141 19.97 26.90 1.85
N LEU A 142 18.97 26.48 1.06
CA LEU A 142 17.76 25.85 1.57
C LEU A 142 18.06 24.52 2.27
N CYS A 143 18.91 23.68 1.66
CA CYS A 143 19.33 22.41 2.25
C CYS A 143 20.04 22.62 3.60
N CYS A 144 21.05 23.48 3.64
CA CYS A 144 21.78 23.81 4.86
C CYS A 144 20.88 24.43 5.94
N PHE A 145 19.98 25.34 5.56
CA PHE A 145 19.02 25.92 6.49
C PHE A 145 18.15 24.85 7.14
N MET A 146 17.58 23.93 6.35
CA MET A 146 16.76 22.85 6.89
C MET A 146 17.57 21.87 7.75
N LEU A 147 18.82 21.56 7.37
CA LEU A 147 19.72 20.72 8.16
C LEU A 147 20.09 21.35 9.51
N PHE A 148 20.46 22.64 9.54
CA PHE A 148 20.76 23.34 10.78
C PHE A 148 19.51 23.56 11.64
N MET A 149 18.35 23.76 11.03
CA MET A 149 17.08 23.84 11.74
C MET A 149 16.76 22.52 12.45
N MET A 150 16.95 21.38 11.78
CA MET A 150 16.82 20.06 12.42
C MET A 150 17.88 19.81 13.50
N ALA A 151 19.10 20.33 13.32
CA ALA A 151 20.16 20.26 14.33
C ALA A 151 19.87 21.10 15.58
N ALA A 152 19.01 22.13 15.47
CA ALA A 152 18.64 23.01 16.57
C ALA A 152 17.41 22.52 17.35
N PHE A 153 16.65 21.55 16.83
CA PHE A 153 15.50 21.00 17.54
C PHE A 153 15.90 20.08 18.69
N HIS A 154 15.13 20.17 19.77
CA HIS A 154 15.23 19.22 20.87
C HIS A 154 14.73 17.86 20.41
N GLU A 155 15.56 16.84 20.62
CA GLU A 155 15.21 15.47 20.31
C GLU A 155 13.97 15.04 21.11
N ALA A 156 13.02 14.39 20.45
CA ALA A 156 11.83 13.87 21.11
C ALA A 156 12.22 12.79 22.13
N ALA A 157 11.46 12.67 23.21
CA ALA A 157 11.69 11.59 24.18
C ALA A 157 11.54 10.21 23.50
N PRO A 158 12.42 9.24 23.81
CA PRO A 158 12.36 7.91 23.22
C PRO A 158 11.07 7.18 23.62
N TYR A 159 10.71 6.14 22.86
CA TYR A 159 9.57 5.29 23.21
C TYR A 159 9.82 4.48 24.50
N TYR A 160 11.03 3.95 24.64
CA TYR A 160 11.44 3.18 25.82
C TYR A 160 12.19 4.11 26.77
N GLY A 161 11.76 4.19 28.03
CA GLY A 161 12.48 4.95 29.06
C GLY A 161 13.87 4.37 29.35
N ASP A 162 14.00 3.05 29.28
CA ASP A 162 15.28 2.34 29.26
C ASP A 162 15.43 1.57 27.95
N SER A 163 16.53 1.82 27.22
CA SER A 163 16.81 1.20 25.93
C SER A 163 17.03 -0.32 26.02
N SER A 164 17.36 -0.85 27.20
CA SER A 164 17.52 -2.30 27.43
C SER A 164 16.20 -3.08 27.32
N MET A 165 15.06 -2.39 27.51
CA MET A 165 13.72 -2.99 27.43
C MET A 165 13.40 -3.61 26.06
N ARG A 166 14.13 -3.24 25.01
CA ARG A 166 13.98 -3.83 23.67
C ARG A 166 14.47 -5.26 23.56
N LEU A 167 15.35 -5.67 24.47
CA LEU A 167 15.97 -7.00 24.47
C LEU A 167 15.24 -8.00 25.37
N THR A 168 14.24 -7.53 26.12
CA THR A 168 13.46 -8.32 27.09
C THR A 168 11.99 -8.34 26.68
N SER A 169 11.29 -9.44 26.95
CA SER A 169 9.88 -9.56 26.58
C SER A 169 8.99 -8.67 27.47
N PRO A 170 7.86 -8.14 26.97
CA PRO A 170 6.97 -7.28 27.77
C PRO A 170 6.47 -7.91 29.09
N ASP A 171 6.42 -9.24 29.12
CA ASP A 171 6.04 -10.02 30.30
C ASP A 171 7.12 -9.97 31.40
N GLU A 172 8.38 -9.74 31.03
CA GLU A 172 9.55 -9.65 31.92
C GLU A 172 9.83 -8.22 32.41
N TRP A 173 9.12 -7.21 31.90
CA TRP A 173 9.33 -5.81 32.30
C TRP A 173 8.87 -5.55 33.74
N THR A 174 9.68 -4.80 34.49
CA THR A 174 9.30 -4.30 35.82
C THR A 174 8.15 -3.28 35.72
N GLU A 175 7.42 -3.05 36.82
CA GLU A 175 6.33 -2.06 36.85
C GLU A 175 6.83 -0.65 36.51
N GLU A 176 8.04 -0.27 36.96
CA GLU A 176 8.68 1.01 36.62
C GLU A 176 9.03 1.10 35.13
N GLN A 177 9.55 0.03 34.54
CA GLN A 177 9.83 -0.05 33.10
C GLN A 177 8.54 0.12 32.30
N ARG A 178 7.45 -0.57 32.68
CA ARG A 178 6.14 -0.42 32.04
C ARG A 178 5.60 1.02 32.14
N ALA A 179 5.78 1.68 33.29
CA ALA A 179 5.37 3.07 33.48
C ALA A 179 6.23 4.07 32.68
N SER A 180 7.48 3.72 32.37
CA SER A 180 8.40 4.54 31.58
C SER A 180 8.13 4.55 30.07
N VAL A 181 7.22 3.70 29.58
CA VAL A 181 6.90 3.59 28.15
C VAL A 181 6.16 4.85 27.69
N ASN A 182 6.75 5.56 26.73
CA ASN A 182 6.14 6.71 26.11
C ASN A 182 5.34 6.31 24.86
N SER A 183 4.05 6.03 25.04
CA SER A 183 3.14 5.65 23.95
C SER A 183 2.92 6.75 22.89
N SER A 184 3.24 8.01 23.20
CA SER A 184 3.10 9.15 22.27
C SER A 184 4.34 9.44 21.42
N ALA A 185 5.45 8.72 21.63
CA ALA A 185 6.67 8.91 20.84
C ALA A 185 6.48 8.74 19.30
N PRO A 186 5.67 7.79 18.81
CA PRO A 186 5.42 7.63 17.36
C PRO A 186 4.81 8.87 16.70
N ASP A 187 3.99 9.64 17.42
CA ASP A 187 3.33 10.84 16.91
C ASP A 187 4.33 11.96 16.54
N ALA A 188 5.55 11.90 17.09
CA ALA A 188 6.61 12.84 16.77
C ALA A 188 7.24 12.61 15.38
N ALA A 189 6.96 11.51 14.69
CA ALA A 189 7.57 11.16 13.41
C ALA A 189 7.48 12.28 12.36
N GLY A 190 6.32 12.93 12.24
CA GLY A 190 6.11 14.03 11.29
C GLY A 190 7.07 15.21 11.49
N ARG A 191 7.54 15.45 12.73
CA ARG A 191 8.51 16.52 13.05
C ARG A 191 9.87 16.29 12.42
N TYR A 192 10.24 15.05 12.14
CA TYR A 192 11.50 14.68 11.49
C TYR A 192 11.35 14.60 9.96
N VAL A 193 10.26 14.00 9.48
CA VAL A 193 10.08 13.68 8.05
C VAL A 193 9.89 14.93 7.20
N ILE A 194 9.08 15.90 7.65
CA ILE A 194 8.77 17.09 6.84
C ILE A 194 10.04 17.95 6.62
N PRO A 195 10.85 18.28 7.63
CA PRO A 195 12.10 19.00 7.41
C PRO A 195 13.10 18.23 6.54
N MET A 196 13.19 16.90 6.66
CA MET A 196 14.01 16.07 5.76
C MET A 196 13.53 16.16 4.30
N MET A 197 12.22 16.15 4.05
CA MET A 197 11.65 16.37 2.72
C MET A 197 12.00 17.76 2.18
N MET A 198 11.95 18.80 3.03
CA MET A 198 12.32 20.16 2.63
C MET A 198 13.83 20.30 2.33
N ALA A 199 14.69 19.64 3.12
CA ALA A 199 16.11 19.52 2.81
C ALA A 199 16.32 18.80 1.47
N ALA A 200 15.50 17.78 1.17
CA ALA A 200 15.52 17.09 -0.10
C ALA A 200 15.12 17.96 -1.30
N PHE A 201 14.11 18.83 -1.14
CA PHE A 201 13.83 19.88 -2.13
C PHE A 201 15.04 20.81 -2.35
N GLY A 202 15.78 21.14 -1.29
CA GLY A 202 17.01 21.92 -1.36
C GLY A 202 18.06 21.30 -2.28
N TYR A 203 18.51 20.08 -2.00
CA TYR A 203 19.52 19.43 -2.85
C TYR A 203 19.00 19.10 -4.26
N LEU A 204 17.69 18.88 -4.45
CA LEU A 204 17.12 18.72 -5.80
C LEU A 204 17.13 20.00 -6.64
N LEU A 205 16.97 21.15 -6.00
CA LEU A 205 17.09 22.45 -6.66
C LEU A 205 18.51 22.70 -7.17
N VAL A 206 19.51 22.00 -6.60
CA VAL A 206 20.88 21.93 -7.12
C VAL A 206 21.00 20.90 -8.23
N GLU A 207 20.42 19.72 -8.03
CA GLU A 207 20.56 18.59 -8.95
C GLU A 207 19.98 18.88 -10.34
N VAL A 208 18.82 19.54 -10.44
CA VAL A 208 18.19 19.79 -11.74
C VAL A 208 19.03 20.70 -12.65
N PRO A 209 19.55 21.85 -12.17
CA PRO A 209 20.56 22.60 -12.91
C PRO A 209 21.84 21.82 -13.21
N ALA A 210 22.30 20.96 -12.28
CA ALA A 210 23.50 20.15 -12.48
C ALA A 210 23.29 19.08 -13.57
N ASP A 211 22.11 18.47 -13.61
CA ASP A 211 21.70 17.54 -14.66
C ASP A 211 21.68 18.25 -16.02
N ALA A 212 21.12 19.48 -16.08
CA ALA A 212 21.12 20.30 -17.29
C ALA A 212 22.55 20.55 -17.79
N VAL A 213 23.46 21.03 -16.92
CA VAL A 213 24.88 21.24 -17.27
C VAL A 213 25.56 19.94 -17.72
N THR A 214 25.27 18.82 -17.05
CA THR A 214 25.79 17.50 -17.41
C THR A 214 25.41 17.11 -18.84
N ILE A 215 24.17 17.40 -19.26
CA ILE A 215 23.73 17.16 -20.64
C ILE A 215 24.49 18.07 -21.61
N GLU A 216 24.64 19.35 -21.29
CA GLU A 216 25.37 20.29 -22.16
C GLU A 216 26.81 19.82 -22.40
N TYR A 217 27.48 19.31 -21.36
CA TYR A 217 28.84 18.79 -21.45
C TYR A 217 28.89 17.43 -22.15
N SER A 218 27.97 16.53 -21.84
CA SER A 218 27.90 15.21 -22.49
C SER A 218 27.62 15.33 -24.00
N GLN A 219 26.87 16.35 -24.44
CA GLN A 219 26.60 16.60 -25.86
C GLN A 219 27.82 17.09 -26.65
N ARG A 220 28.87 17.58 -25.98
CA ARG A 220 30.17 17.95 -26.59
C ARG A 220 31.08 16.75 -26.81
N GLU A 221 30.82 15.63 -26.12
CA GLU A 221 31.60 14.40 -26.32
C GLU A 221 31.37 13.83 -27.75
N PRO A 222 32.44 13.30 -28.38
CA PRO A 222 32.35 12.66 -29.69
C PRO A 222 31.43 11.44 -29.64
N ALA A 223 30.92 11.03 -30.81
CA ALA A 223 29.86 10.01 -30.89
C ALA A 223 30.24 8.66 -30.24
N ASN A 224 31.52 8.32 -30.21
CA ASN A 224 32.05 7.10 -29.60
C ASN A 224 32.00 7.14 -28.06
N SER A 225 32.41 8.25 -27.42
CA SER A 225 32.49 8.37 -25.96
C SER A 225 31.28 9.03 -25.31
N ARG A 226 30.32 9.58 -26.07
CA ARG A 226 29.15 10.30 -25.54
C ARG A 226 28.39 9.57 -24.43
N GLY A 227 28.22 10.20 -23.28
CA GLY A 227 27.60 9.62 -22.08
C GLY A 227 28.61 9.02 -21.11
N HIS A 228 29.91 9.08 -21.42
CA HIS A 228 30.98 8.67 -20.50
C HIS A 228 31.00 9.58 -19.27
N LEU A 229 30.99 10.91 -19.46
CA LEU A 229 30.87 11.88 -18.37
C LEU A 229 29.66 11.61 -17.48
N GLN A 230 28.49 11.43 -18.08
CA GLN A 230 27.23 11.18 -17.36
C GLN A 230 27.32 9.91 -16.47
N SER A 231 27.94 8.84 -16.99
CA SER A 231 28.09 7.59 -16.25
C SER A 231 29.01 7.73 -15.04
N TRP A 232 30.14 8.42 -15.22
CA TRP A 232 31.07 8.68 -14.13
C TRP A 232 30.48 9.56 -13.04
N ILE A 233 29.79 10.63 -13.43
CA ILE A 233 29.11 11.52 -12.48
C ILE A 233 28.08 10.74 -11.66
N HIS A 234 27.24 9.93 -12.29
CA HIS A 234 26.26 9.13 -11.56
C HIS A 234 26.91 8.01 -10.73
N SER A 235 27.99 7.40 -11.20
CA SER A 235 28.78 6.44 -10.40
C SER A 235 29.34 7.10 -9.14
N LEU A 236 29.90 8.30 -9.26
CA LEU A 236 30.41 9.08 -8.13
C LEU A 236 29.29 9.39 -7.14
N ARG A 237 28.15 9.92 -7.62
CA ARG A 237 26.98 10.22 -6.80
C ARG A 237 26.53 8.99 -5.99
N MET A 238 26.46 7.82 -6.62
CA MET A 238 26.06 6.58 -5.94
C MET A 238 27.11 6.08 -4.96
N GLY A 239 28.41 6.26 -5.26
CA GLY A 239 29.49 5.97 -4.30
C GLY A 239 29.40 6.83 -3.04
N PHE A 240 29.17 8.14 -3.17
CA PHE A 240 28.97 9.02 -2.01
C PHE A 240 27.67 8.73 -1.26
N SER A 241 26.62 8.27 -1.96
CA SER A 241 25.41 7.78 -1.31
C SER A 241 25.68 6.54 -0.45
N ALA A 242 26.51 5.61 -0.93
CA ALA A 242 26.96 4.47 -0.13
C ALA A 242 27.77 4.91 1.10
N LEU A 243 28.68 5.90 0.95
CA LEU A 243 29.44 6.46 2.07
C LEU A 243 28.53 7.12 3.12
N GLY A 244 27.49 7.83 2.69
CA GLY A 244 26.48 8.39 3.59
C GLY A 244 25.72 7.29 4.35
N ALA A 245 25.31 6.22 3.66
CA ALA A 245 24.65 5.08 4.28
C ALA A 245 25.57 4.33 5.28
N VAL A 246 26.86 4.18 4.97
CA VAL A 246 27.88 3.63 5.90
C VAL A 246 27.97 4.47 7.16
N LEU A 247 28.02 5.81 7.02
CA LEU A 247 28.08 6.71 8.17
C LEU A 247 26.87 6.51 9.08
N VAL A 248 25.66 6.43 8.52
CA VAL A 248 24.44 6.15 9.31
C VAL A 248 24.50 4.79 9.97
N ALA A 249 24.89 3.75 9.24
CA ALA A 249 24.97 2.38 9.78
C ALA A 249 25.96 2.25 10.94
N LEU A 250 27.02 3.07 10.98
CA LEU A 250 27.97 3.11 12.09
C LEU A 250 27.51 4.03 13.23
N ALA A 251 26.94 5.19 12.90
CA ALA A 251 26.54 6.21 13.86
C ALA A 251 25.23 5.89 14.61
N PHE A 252 24.31 5.14 13.99
CA PHE A 252 22.99 4.81 14.54
C PHE A 252 22.85 3.32 14.87
N ASN A 253 23.90 2.74 15.47
CA ASN A 253 23.91 1.32 15.88
C ASN A 253 24.04 1.14 17.40
N GLY A 254 23.74 2.18 18.17
CA GLY A 254 23.65 2.11 19.63
C GLY A 254 22.40 1.35 20.10
N ILE A 255 22.38 0.97 21.38
CA ILE A 255 21.25 0.26 22.01
C ILE A 255 19.95 1.07 21.88
N GLU A 256 20.05 2.41 21.97
CA GLU A 256 18.96 3.38 21.77
C GLU A 256 18.27 3.30 20.40
N TYR A 257 18.97 2.79 19.38
CA TYR A 257 18.46 2.59 18.02
C TYR A 257 18.22 1.12 17.68
N GLY A 258 18.39 0.21 18.64
CA GLY A 258 18.20 -1.23 18.47
C GLY A 258 19.43 -1.95 17.91
N GLY A 259 20.61 -1.32 18.01
CA GLY A 259 21.89 -1.92 17.69
C GLY A 259 22.63 -2.43 18.92
N SER A 260 23.91 -2.77 18.75
CA SER A 260 24.75 -3.40 19.77
C SER A 260 26.01 -2.61 20.13
N PHE A 261 26.17 -1.39 19.62
CA PHE A 261 27.35 -0.57 19.87
C PHE A 261 27.18 0.25 21.15
N ASP A 262 28.30 0.53 21.82
CA ASP A 262 28.34 1.40 23.00
C ASP A 262 28.33 2.90 22.64
N PHE A 263 28.44 3.21 21.35
CA PHE A 263 28.47 4.58 20.82
C PHE A 263 27.34 4.77 19.80
N SER A 264 26.67 5.92 19.90
CA SER A 264 25.77 6.41 18.87
C SER A 264 25.75 7.94 18.81
N LEU A 265 25.47 8.48 17.62
CA LEU A 265 25.17 9.90 17.44
C LEU A 265 23.68 10.16 17.62
N THR A 266 23.33 11.34 18.10
CA THR A 266 21.95 11.79 18.12
C THR A 266 21.51 12.29 16.74
N PHE A 267 20.21 12.31 16.47
CA PHE A 267 19.70 12.84 15.21
C PHE A 267 20.15 14.30 14.96
N PRO A 268 20.05 15.23 15.92
CA PRO A 268 20.52 16.61 15.73
C PRO A 268 22.02 16.72 15.43
N GLN A 269 22.86 15.90 16.07
CA GLN A 269 24.31 15.86 15.82
C GLN A 269 24.63 15.44 14.38
N MET A 270 23.95 14.42 13.88
CA MET A 270 24.11 13.98 12.49
C MET A 270 23.69 15.07 11.49
N MET A 271 22.56 15.74 11.76
CA MET A 271 22.09 16.85 10.90
C MET A 271 23.05 18.04 10.92
N PHE A 272 23.67 18.34 12.06
CA PHE A 272 24.70 19.38 12.18
C PHE A 272 25.93 19.04 11.32
N ILE A 273 26.46 17.83 11.45
CA ILE A 273 27.59 17.34 10.64
C ILE A 273 27.26 17.43 9.15
N LEU A 274 26.07 16.99 8.76
CA LEU A 274 25.63 17.04 7.36
C LEU A 274 25.52 18.48 6.85
N GLY A 275 24.98 19.40 7.67
CA GLY A 275 24.91 20.83 7.36
C GLY A 275 26.27 21.47 7.15
N CYS A 276 27.25 21.17 8.02
CA CYS A 276 28.63 21.64 7.88
C CYS A 276 29.31 21.12 6.60
N LEU A 277 29.06 19.86 6.22
CA LEU A 277 29.60 19.27 4.99
C LEU A 277 28.97 19.87 3.73
N CYS A 278 27.71 20.29 3.79
CA CYS A 278 27.00 20.91 2.65
C CYS A 278 27.33 22.40 2.47
N LEU A 279 27.69 23.10 3.55
CA LEU A 279 27.97 24.54 3.54
C LEU A 279 28.99 24.98 2.47
N PRO A 280 30.15 24.32 2.26
CA PRO A 280 31.11 24.72 1.23
C PRO A 280 30.63 24.47 -0.21
N LEU A 281 29.60 23.65 -0.42
CA LEU A 281 29.12 23.30 -1.75
C LEU A 281 28.38 24.44 -2.45
N GLY A 282 27.71 25.31 -1.69
CA GLY A 282 27.07 26.52 -2.21
C GLY A 282 28.08 27.50 -2.84
N PRO A 283 29.11 27.95 -2.10
CA PRO A 283 30.20 28.74 -2.67
C PRO A 283 30.92 28.03 -3.82
N ALA A 284 31.15 26.71 -3.73
CA ALA A 284 31.73 25.94 -4.83
C ALA A 284 30.87 26.01 -6.10
N ALA A 285 29.54 25.94 -5.97
CA ALA A 285 28.61 26.08 -7.10
C ALA A 285 28.71 27.47 -7.75
N TRP A 286 28.86 28.54 -6.94
CA TRP A 286 28.95 29.90 -7.45
C TRP A 286 30.29 30.19 -8.16
N PHE A 287 31.41 29.76 -7.56
CA PHE A 287 32.75 30.13 -8.03
C PHE A 287 33.37 29.15 -9.03
N LEU A 288 33.03 27.85 -8.98
CA LEU A 288 33.73 26.83 -9.77
C LEU A 288 32.93 26.33 -10.98
N VAL A 289 31.60 26.28 -10.92
CA VAL A 289 30.77 25.85 -12.07
C VAL A 289 30.87 26.92 -13.14
N HIS A 290 31.15 26.59 -14.40
CA HIS A 290 31.22 27.57 -15.48
C HIS A 290 29.86 27.75 -16.17
N GLU A 291 29.38 29.00 -16.31
CA GLU A 291 28.12 29.32 -16.98
C GLU A 291 28.22 30.67 -17.70
N ASN A 292 27.66 30.74 -18.92
CA ASN A 292 27.56 31.95 -19.72
C ASN A 292 26.29 32.74 -19.37
N GLU A 293 26.35 34.06 -19.53
CA GLU A 293 25.17 34.93 -19.38
C GLU A 293 24.14 34.68 -20.50
N VAL A 294 22.85 34.68 -20.15
CA VAL A 294 21.75 34.40 -21.08
C VAL A 294 20.60 35.39 -20.89
N GLU A 295 19.98 35.81 -22.00
CA GLU A 295 18.78 36.64 -21.95
C GLU A 295 17.55 35.83 -21.50
N PRO A 296 16.68 36.40 -20.65
CA PRO A 296 15.49 35.70 -20.17
C PRO A 296 14.52 35.38 -21.33
N PRO A 297 14.16 34.10 -21.56
CA PRO A 297 13.17 33.76 -22.57
C PRO A 297 11.78 34.22 -22.14
N LYS A 298 10.94 34.60 -23.11
CA LYS A 298 9.53 34.89 -22.84
C LYS A 298 8.82 33.58 -22.46
N PHE A 299 8.33 33.47 -21.22
CA PHE A 299 7.70 32.24 -20.68
C PHE A 299 6.65 31.62 -21.61
N ARG A 300 5.77 32.44 -22.22
CA ARG A 300 4.75 31.96 -23.15
C ARG A 300 5.34 31.33 -24.42
N LEU A 301 6.41 31.91 -24.95
CA LEU A 301 7.10 31.39 -26.14
C LEU A 301 7.85 30.10 -25.81
N TYR A 302 8.54 30.08 -24.67
CA TYR A 302 9.18 28.88 -24.16
C TYR A 302 8.19 27.73 -24.00
N MET A 303 7.05 27.97 -23.33
CA MET A 303 6.02 26.94 -23.14
C MET A 303 5.43 26.44 -24.46
N ALA A 304 5.30 27.30 -25.47
CA ALA A 304 4.87 26.89 -26.81
C ALA A 304 5.93 26.02 -27.52
N GLN A 305 7.21 26.35 -27.39
CA GLN A 305 8.32 25.55 -27.92
C GLN A 305 8.41 24.20 -27.20
N PHE A 306 8.37 24.21 -25.87
CA PHE A 306 8.38 23.01 -25.04
C PHE A 306 7.20 22.09 -25.39
N TRP A 307 6.00 22.64 -25.54
CA TRP A 307 4.85 21.87 -26.03
C TRP A 307 5.09 21.25 -27.42
N GLY A 308 5.79 21.94 -28.32
CA GLY A 308 6.23 21.38 -29.61
C GLY A 308 7.18 20.18 -29.45
N VAL A 309 8.11 20.25 -28.49
CA VAL A 309 9.03 19.16 -28.16
C VAL A 309 8.29 17.93 -27.63
N LEU A 310 7.30 18.13 -26.73
CA LEU A 310 6.50 17.04 -26.17
C LEU A 310 5.64 16.29 -27.20
N GLN A 311 5.36 16.91 -28.35
CA GLN A 311 4.64 16.28 -29.46
C GLN A 311 5.53 15.41 -30.34
N LYS A 312 6.86 15.50 -30.21
CA LYS A 312 7.79 14.70 -31.01
C LYS A 312 7.70 13.24 -30.62
N ARG A 313 7.66 12.36 -31.63
CA ARG A 313 7.62 10.90 -31.41
C ARG A 313 8.73 10.41 -30.50
N ALA A 314 9.93 10.92 -30.68
CA ALA A 314 11.08 10.53 -29.89
C ALA A 314 10.88 10.79 -28.38
N VAL A 315 10.15 11.85 -28.00
CA VAL A 315 9.92 12.22 -26.60
C VAL A 315 8.79 11.41 -25.98
N TYR A 316 7.57 11.43 -26.55
CA TYR A 316 6.44 10.72 -25.94
C TYR A 316 6.60 9.20 -25.98
N GLN A 317 7.35 8.65 -26.95
CA GLN A 317 7.61 7.21 -27.05
C GLN A 317 8.55 6.75 -25.93
N VAL A 318 9.61 7.51 -25.64
CA VAL A 318 10.54 7.22 -24.53
C VAL A 318 9.88 7.46 -23.18
N ALA A 319 9.08 8.52 -23.04
CA ALA A 319 8.27 8.73 -21.84
C ALA A 319 7.29 7.57 -21.61
N ALA A 320 6.62 7.07 -22.65
CA ALA A 320 5.73 5.91 -22.55
C ALA A 320 6.50 4.66 -22.11
N TYR A 321 7.68 4.38 -22.66
CA TYR A 321 8.53 3.28 -22.17
C TYR A 321 8.84 3.44 -20.69
N LYS A 322 9.39 4.59 -20.28
CA LYS A 322 9.80 4.85 -18.88
C LYS A 322 8.63 4.67 -17.92
N PHE A 323 7.44 5.13 -18.30
CA PHE A 323 6.23 4.98 -17.49
C PHE A 323 5.76 3.51 -17.43
N PHE A 324 5.39 2.92 -18.56
CA PHE A 324 4.77 1.60 -18.57
C PHE A 324 5.74 0.50 -18.14
N SER A 325 6.97 0.48 -18.66
CA SER A 325 8.01 -0.46 -18.17
C SER A 325 8.29 -0.21 -16.68
N GLY A 326 8.33 1.06 -16.26
CA GLY A 326 8.49 1.45 -14.85
C GLY A 326 7.43 0.86 -13.94
N VAL A 327 6.13 0.94 -14.31
CA VAL A 327 5.02 0.38 -13.52
C VAL A 327 5.22 -1.11 -13.30
N PHE A 328 5.45 -1.87 -14.38
CA PHE A 328 5.57 -3.33 -14.31
C PHE A 328 6.86 -3.78 -13.63
N ASN A 329 7.96 -3.06 -13.80
CA ASN A 329 9.21 -3.41 -13.16
C ASN A 329 9.20 -3.13 -11.64
N ASN A 330 8.40 -2.17 -11.18
CA ASN A 330 8.29 -1.81 -9.76
C ASN A 330 7.27 -2.67 -9.00
N PHE A 331 6.76 -3.75 -9.60
CA PHE A 331 6.03 -4.78 -8.85
C PHE A 331 6.94 -5.42 -7.80
N ASN A 332 6.42 -5.53 -6.57
CA ASN A 332 7.13 -6.10 -5.43
C ASN A 332 6.29 -7.18 -4.72
N ILE A 333 6.99 -8.02 -3.95
CA ILE A 333 6.36 -9.03 -3.09
C ILE A 333 6.10 -8.38 -1.73
N VAL A 334 4.83 -8.32 -1.32
CA VAL A 334 4.43 -7.67 -0.05
C VAL A 334 5.01 -8.40 1.17
N SER A 335 5.06 -9.73 1.13
CA SER A 335 5.63 -10.55 2.20
C SER A 335 7.15 -10.47 2.32
N SER A 336 7.88 -9.82 1.39
CA SER A 336 9.35 -9.79 1.41
C SER A 336 9.94 -9.31 2.73
N SER A 337 9.36 -8.25 3.32
CA SER A 337 9.77 -7.73 4.63
C SER A 337 9.48 -8.70 5.78
N ASN A 338 8.34 -9.39 5.73
CA ASN A 338 7.95 -10.38 6.75
C ASN A 338 8.81 -11.65 6.64
N ILE A 339 9.11 -12.12 5.43
CA ILE A 339 10.01 -13.26 5.18
C ILE A 339 11.41 -12.96 5.73
N LYS A 340 11.92 -11.76 5.44
CA LYS A 340 13.22 -11.28 5.96
C LYS A 340 13.28 -11.36 7.49
N LEU A 341 12.21 -10.96 8.18
CA LEU A 341 12.17 -10.86 9.63
C LEU A 341 11.87 -12.21 10.33
N PHE A 342 10.90 -12.97 9.82
CA PHE A 342 10.33 -14.13 10.53
C PHE A 342 10.80 -15.49 10.02
N TRP A 343 11.12 -15.65 8.73
CA TRP A 343 11.65 -16.93 8.22
C TRP A 343 13.17 -16.95 8.20
N VAL A 344 13.77 -15.80 7.87
CA VAL A 344 15.22 -15.68 7.65
C VAL A 344 15.93 -15.12 8.88
N HIS A 345 15.20 -14.41 9.76
CA HIS A 345 15.75 -13.76 10.96
C HIS A 345 16.96 -12.85 10.67
N ALA A 346 16.89 -12.09 9.56
CA ALA A 346 17.98 -11.20 9.17
C ALA A 346 18.09 -10.03 10.13
N THR A 347 19.29 -9.81 10.68
CA THR A 347 19.53 -8.68 11.59
C THR A 347 19.52 -7.35 10.83
N PRO A 348 19.09 -6.24 11.45
CA PRO A 348 19.13 -4.91 10.83
C PRO A 348 20.54 -4.52 10.37
N PHE A 349 21.57 -4.83 11.17
CA PHE A 349 22.96 -4.56 10.83
C PHE A 349 23.40 -5.27 9.55
N ASN A 350 23.13 -6.57 9.41
CA ASN A 350 23.49 -7.32 8.21
C ASN A 350 22.71 -6.83 6.98
N ALA A 351 21.44 -6.44 7.16
CA ALA A 351 20.66 -5.83 6.09
C ALA A 351 21.26 -4.49 5.63
N SER A 352 21.74 -3.65 6.55
CA SER A 352 22.42 -2.39 6.24
C SER A 352 23.73 -2.63 5.48
N ILE A 353 24.56 -3.60 5.91
CA ILE A 353 25.78 -3.99 5.19
C ILE A 353 25.45 -4.40 3.76
N MET A 354 24.45 -5.26 3.57
CA MET A 354 24.09 -5.75 2.24
C MET A 354 23.48 -4.65 1.36
N ALA A 355 22.74 -3.70 1.93
CA ALA A 355 22.28 -2.51 1.20
C ALA A 355 23.44 -1.61 0.73
N ILE A 356 24.47 -1.45 1.56
CA ILE A 356 25.70 -0.72 1.20
C ILE A 356 26.42 -1.44 0.05
N VAL A 357 26.60 -2.75 0.15
CA VAL A 357 27.18 -3.59 -0.92
C VAL A 357 26.36 -3.48 -2.21
N GLY A 358 25.03 -3.47 -2.10
CA GLY A 358 24.12 -3.21 -3.23
C GLY A 358 24.39 -1.87 -3.89
N THR A 359 24.54 -0.81 -3.10
CA THR A 359 24.82 0.55 -3.61
C THR A 359 26.18 0.63 -4.33
N PHE A 360 27.21 -0.03 -3.79
CA PHE A 360 28.51 -0.15 -4.47
C PHE A 360 28.42 -1.00 -5.74
N THR A 361 27.63 -2.07 -5.74
CA THR A 361 27.37 -2.90 -6.93
C THR A 361 26.68 -2.09 -8.02
N TYR A 362 25.73 -1.24 -7.63
CA TYR A 362 25.07 -0.29 -8.52
C TYR A 362 26.09 0.69 -9.14
N ALA A 363 26.92 1.34 -8.31
CA ALA A 363 27.96 2.26 -8.78
C ALA A 363 28.98 1.56 -9.69
N GLY A 364 29.47 0.37 -9.31
CA GLY A 364 30.37 -0.44 -10.13
C GLY A 364 29.76 -0.84 -11.48
N THR A 365 28.47 -1.17 -11.50
CA THR A 365 27.75 -1.45 -12.75
C THR A 365 27.68 -0.22 -13.65
N LEU A 366 27.45 0.97 -13.10
CA LEU A 366 27.51 2.23 -13.86
C LEU A 366 28.91 2.47 -14.44
N ALA A 367 29.98 2.25 -13.67
CA ALA A 367 31.35 2.38 -14.14
C ALA A 367 31.68 1.38 -15.26
N VAL A 368 31.22 0.13 -15.16
CA VAL A 368 31.36 -0.87 -16.24
C VAL A 368 30.58 -0.43 -17.50
N MET A 369 29.38 0.11 -17.32
CA MET A 369 28.58 0.66 -18.42
C MET A 369 29.24 1.87 -19.07
N ALA A 370 29.99 2.68 -18.31
CA ALA A 370 30.79 3.79 -18.82
C ALA A 370 31.94 3.30 -19.71
N GLN A 371 32.64 2.24 -19.29
CA GLN A 371 33.84 1.77 -19.98
C GLN A 371 33.52 0.89 -21.19
N ARG A 372 32.49 0.04 -21.09
CA ARG A 372 32.19 -1.01 -22.09
C ARG A 372 30.77 -0.97 -22.62
N GLY A 373 29.82 -0.47 -21.83
CA GLY A 373 28.39 -0.53 -22.14
C GLY A 373 27.89 0.49 -23.18
N LEU A 374 28.71 1.50 -23.53
CA LEU A 374 28.35 2.57 -24.47
C LEU A 374 28.00 2.04 -25.88
N HIS A 375 28.67 0.97 -26.33
CA HIS A 375 28.51 0.40 -27.67
C HIS A 375 27.57 -0.81 -27.73
N TRP A 376 27.01 -1.24 -26.60
CA TRP A 376 26.12 -2.39 -26.55
C TRP A 376 24.78 -2.09 -27.19
N ASN A 377 24.12 -3.14 -27.70
CA ASN A 377 22.71 -3.05 -28.01
C ASN A 377 21.92 -2.96 -26.69
N TRP A 378 21.28 -1.82 -26.48
CA TRP A 378 20.62 -1.51 -25.22
C TRP A 378 19.40 -2.38 -24.93
N HIS A 379 18.72 -2.89 -25.97
CA HIS A 379 17.64 -3.86 -25.79
C HIS A 379 18.17 -5.17 -25.20
N ILE A 380 19.25 -5.68 -25.78
CA ILE A 380 19.85 -6.95 -25.34
C ILE A 380 20.41 -6.78 -23.92
N ALA A 381 21.10 -5.67 -23.64
CA ALA A 381 21.64 -5.40 -22.32
C ALA A 381 20.54 -5.37 -21.23
N ILE A 382 19.43 -4.67 -21.49
CA ILE A 382 18.30 -4.61 -20.56
C ILE A 382 17.62 -5.98 -20.43
N ALA A 383 17.29 -6.64 -21.54
CA ALA A 383 16.60 -7.93 -21.51
C ALA A 383 17.44 -9.01 -20.81
N ALA A 384 18.73 -9.13 -21.15
CA ALA A 384 19.61 -10.11 -20.56
C ALA A 384 19.77 -9.90 -19.05
N THR A 385 20.00 -8.67 -18.60
CA THR A 385 20.18 -8.39 -17.17
C THR A 385 18.88 -8.53 -16.38
N VAL A 386 17.73 -8.11 -16.92
CA VAL A 386 16.42 -8.29 -16.27
C VAL A 386 16.06 -9.76 -16.17
N ILE A 387 16.24 -10.55 -17.24
CA ILE A 387 15.98 -11.99 -17.23
C ILE A 387 16.92 -12.68 -16.23
N PHE A 388 18.21 -12.37 -16.27
CA PHE A 388 19.18 -12.92 -15.32
C PHE A 388 18.79 -12.60 -13.88
N GLY A 389 18.53 -11.32 -13.57
CA GLY A 389 18.12 -10.90 -12.23
C GLY A 389 16.83 -11.54 -11.77
N VAL A 390 15.81 -11.67 -12.64
CA VAL A 390 14.54 -12.32 -12.30
C VAL A 390 14.73 -13.82 -12.07
N VAL A 391 15.52 -14.51 -12.88
CA VAL A 391 15.77 -15.95 -12.73
C VAL A 391 16.53 -16.25 -11.44
N THR A 392 17.58 -15.49 -11.14
CA THR A 392 18.37 -15.67 -9.92
C THR A 392 17.57 -15.33 -8.67
N ASP A 393 16.89 -14.18 -8.66
CA ASP A 393 16.02 -13.73 -7.57
C ASP A 393 14.89 -14.75 -7.32
N CYS A 394 14.23 -15.24 -8.38
CA CYS A 394 13.19 -16.25 -8.28
C CYS A 394 13.70 -17.58 -7.71
N MET A 395 14.82 -18.08 -8.21
CA MET A 395 15.41 -19.32 -7.71
C MET A 395 15.73 -19.22 -6.22
N MET A 396 16.40 -18.15 -5.80
CA MET A 396 16.82 -17.96 -4.41
C MET A 396 15.61 -17.74 -3.48
N THR A 397 14.66 -16.91 -3.89
CA THR A 397 13.44 -16.63 -3.11
C THR A 397 12.58 -17.90 -2.96
N MET A 398 12.53 -18.76 -3.97
CA MET A 398 11.80 -20.03 -3.87
C MET A 398 12.44 -21.02 -2.90
N LEU A 399 13.77 -21.14 -2.88
CA LEU A 399 14.48 -22.00 -1.94
C LEU A 399 14.24 -21.57 -0.48
N VAL A 400 14.10 -20.27 -0.23
CA VAL A 400 13.79 -19.73 1.10
C VAL A 400 12.32 -19.98 1.46
N THR A 401 11.42 -19.78 0.51
CA THR A 401 9.97 -19.96 0.69
C THR A 401 9.61 -21.40 1.07
N TRP A 402 10.25 -22.38 0.43
CA TRP A 402 10.03 -23.80 0.68
C TRP A 402 10.94 -24.40 1.74
N ASP A 403 11.62 -23.57 2.53
CA ASP A 403 12.43 -24.00 3.68
C ASP A 403 13.58 -24.96 3.31
N VAL A 404 14.15 -24.78 2.11
CA VAL A 404 15.34 -25.52 1.66
C VAL A 404 16.60 -24.84 2.19
N ILE A 405 16.66 -23.50 2.09
CA ILE A 405 17.77 -22.68 2.59
C ILE A 405 17.20 -21.38 3.17
N ARG A 406 17.19 -21.22 4.50
CA ARG A 406 16.78 -19.98 5.20
C ARG A 406 17.96 -19.29 5.88
N SER A 407 18.94 -18.88 5.07
CA SER A 407 20.12 -18.13 5.54
C SER A 407 19.97 -16.64 5.27
N GLN A 408 20.31 -15.81 6.27
CA GLN A 408 20.29 -14.36 6.13
C GLN A 408 21.17 -13.84 4.98
N TRP A 409 22.36 -14.40 4.80
CA TRP A 409 23.27 -13.99 3.73
C TRP A 409 22.75 -14.39 2.36
N PHE A 410 22.03 -15.52 2.30
CA PHE A 410 21.42 -15.99 1.07
C PHE A 410 20.27 -15.07 0.64
N TRP A 411 19.36 -14.72 1.55
CA TRP A 411 18.25 -13.81 1.26
C TRP A 411 18.74 -12.38 0.97
N LEU A 412 19.65 -11.84 1.77
CA LEU A 412 20.14 -10.47 1.63
C LEU A 412 21.05 -10.28 0.41
N GLY A 413 21.62 -11.35 -0.15
CA GLY A 413 22.39 -11.32 -1.39
C GLY A 413 21.53 -11.07 -2.64
N VAL A 414 20.26 -11.46 -2.60
CA VAL A 414 19.33 -11.33 -3.74
C VAL A 414 19.11 -9.86 -4.16
N PRO A 415 18.79 -8.93 -3.25
CA PRO A 415 18.69 -7.50 -3.59
C PRO A 415 19.95 -6.94 -4.26
N VAL A 416 21.15 -7.36 -3.83
CA VAL A 416 22.43 -6.90 -4.41
C VAL A 416 22.53 -7.29 -5.89
N ILE A 417 22.14 -8.51 -6.24
CA ILE A 417 22.09 -8.96 -7.65
C ILE A 417 21.07 -8.14 -8.45
N GLY A 418 19.93 -7.79 -7.83
CA GLY A 418 18.89 -6.95 -8.40
C GLY A 418 19.34 -5.52 -8.76
N GLU A 419 20.40 -5.00 -8.13
CA GLU A 419 20.94 -3.67 -8.45
C GLU A 419 21.60 -3.60 -9.83
N VAL A 420 22.10 -4.70 -10.37
CA VAL A 420 22.72 -4.76 -11.71
C VAL A 420 21.72 -4.40 -12.82
N PRO A 421 20.58 -5.11 -12.99
CA PRO A 421 19.59 -4.73 -14.00
C PRO A 421 18.94 -3.36 -13.73
N HIS A 422 18.92 -2.90 -12.47
CA HIS A 422 18.45 -1.57 -12.14
C HIS A 422 19.42 -0.50 -12.68
N ALA A 423 20.72 -0.64 -12.42
CA ALA A 423 21.77 0.26 -12.90
C ALA A 423 21.83 0.32 -14.43
N VAL A 424 21.76 -0.83 -15.11
CA VAL A 424 21.78 -0.89 -16.58
C VAL A 424 20.58 -0.16 -17.18
N ARG A 425 19.37 -0.36 -16.66
CA ARG A 425 18.18 0.35 -17.14
C ARG A 425 18.25 1.85 -16.86
N PHE A 426 18.71 2.24 -15.68
CA PHE A 426 18.87 3.65 -15.30
C PHE A 426 19.82 4.37 -16.27
N ILE A 427 20.99 3.81 -16.52
CA ILE A 427 22.00 4.51 -17.34
C ILE A 427 21.64 4.54 -18.82
N VAL A 428 21.07 3.46 -19.37
CA VAL A 428 20.56 3.45 -20.76
C VAL A 428 19.47 4.50 -20.94
N ASN A 429 18.54 4.61 -19.98
CA ASN A 429 17.50 5.63 -19.98
C ASN A 429 18.06 7.05 -19.97
N ASN A 430 19.25 7.25 -19.45
CA ASN A 430 19.95 8.52 -19.35
C ASN A 430 20.75 8.84 -20.62
N TYR A 431 21.41 7.84 -21.22
CA TYR A 431 22.05 7.98 -22.54
C TYR A 431 21.07 8.44 -23.61
N ILE A 432 19.87 7.86 -23.63
CA ILE A 432 18.83 8.24 -24.57
C ILE A 432 18.40 9.69 -24.38
N VAL A 433 18.30 10.14 -23.12
CA VAL A 433 17.89 11.52 -22.82
C VAL A 433 18.90 12.51 -23.37
N VAL A 434 20.21 12.25 -23.24
CA VAL A 434 21.28 13.11 -23.80
C VAL A 434 21.13 13.28 -25.31
N GLU A 435 20.75 12.23 -26.03
CA GLU A 435 20.54 12.28 -27.49
C GLU A 435 19.26 13.06 -27.89
N LEU A 436 18.23 13.02 -27.04
CA LEU A 436 16.92 13.60 -27.33
C LEU A 436 16.80 15.08 -27.00
N ILE A 437 17.52 15.56 -25.99
CA ILE A 437 17.36 16.92 -25.48
C ILE A 437 17.79 17.97 -26.50
N GLU A 438 16.95 19.00 -26.63
CA GLU A 438 17.19 20.15 -27.50
C GLU A 438 17.67 21.34 -26.68
N GLN A 439 18.52 22.15 -27.30
CA GLN A 439 19.11 23.32 -26.66
C GLN A 439 18.01 24.28 -26.17
N GLY A 440 18.15 24.72 -24.92
CA GLY A 440 17.20 25.58 -24.24
C GLY A 440 16.11 24.85 -23.45
N THR A 441 15.93 23.53 -23.60
CA THR A 441 14.93 22.73 -22.84
C THR A 441 15.57 21.70 -21.92
N GLU A 442 16.87 21.86 -21.62
CA GLU A 442 17.68 20.85 -20.96
C GLU A 442 17.12 20.46 -19.58
N GLY A 443 16.77 21.45 -18.75
CA GLY A 443 16.24 21.20 -17.41
C GLY A 443 14.84 20.60 -17.45
N ALA A 444 13.92 21.19 -18.21
CA ALA A 444 12.53 20.76 -18.26
C ALA A 444 12.36 19.35 -18.87
N LEU A 445 13.02 19.05 -19.98
CA LEU A 445 12.87 17.75 -20.65
C LEU A 445 13.56 16.62 -19.88
N TYR A 446 14.75 16.87 -19.32
CA TYR A 446 15.39 15.90 -18.43
C TYR A 446 14.54 15.66 -17.18
N GLY A 447 14.05 16.74 -16.57
CA GLY A 447 13.14 16.70 -15.43
C GLY A 447 11.86 15.90 -15.73
N LEU A 448 11.25 16.09 -16.90
CA LEU A 448 10.07 15.32 -17.32
C LEU A 448 10.37 13.83 -17.44
N LEU A 449 11.45 13.47 -18.14
CA LEU A 449 11.79 12.07 -18.40
C LEU A 449 12.25 11.34 -17.12
N THR A 450 12.81 12.05 -16.14
CA THR A 450 13.10 11.51 -14.81
C THR A 450 11.84 11.39 -13.96
N THR A 451 11.02 12.46 -13.87
CA THR A 451 9.71 12.45 -13.21
C THR A 451 8.86 11.25 -13.67
N THR A 452 8.84 10.96 -14.97
CA THR A 452 8.08 9.84 -15.55
C THR A 452 8.42 8.49 -14.93
N ASN A 453 9.69 8.27 -14.56
CA ASN A 453 10.13 7.04 -13.91
C ASN A 453 9.74 7.00 -12.43
N HIS A 454 9.84 8.14 -11.72
CA HIS A 454 9.49 8.23 -10.30
C HIS A 454 7.99 8.09 -10.05
N VAL A 455 7.14 8.65 -10.92
CA VAL A 455 5.68 8.51 -10.80
C VAL A 455 5.17 7.12 -11.17
N ALA A 456 5.97 6.30 -11.86
CA ALA A 456 5.57 4.95 -12.26
C ALA A 456 5.66 3.92 -11.12
N ALA A 457 6.67 4.03 -10.24
CA ALA A 457 6.90 3.07 -9.17
C ALA A 457 5.73 2.92 -8.16
N PRO A 458 5.09 4.02 -7.70
CA PRO A 458 3.94 3.97 -6.80
C PRO A 458 2.75 3.18 -7.37
N PHE A 459 2.47 3.30 -8.67
CA PHE A 459 1.44 2.52 -9.33
C PHE A 459 1.76 1.03 -9.31
N GLY A 460 3.01 0.65 -9.61
CA GLY A 460 3.46 -0.74 -9.55
C GLY A 460 3.29 -1.35 -8.15
N ARG A 461 3.73 -0.63 -7.10
CA ARG A 461 3.62 -1.08 -5.71
C ARG A 461 2.18 -1.16 -5.21
N THR A 462 1.36 -0.16 -5.53
CA THR A 462 -0.06 -0.15 -5.13
C THR A 462 -0.82 -1.28 -5.81
N THR A 463 -0.58 -1.49 -7.11
CA THR A 463 -1.20 -2.60 -7.86
C THR A 463 -0.74 -3.96 -7.31
N ALA A 464 0.55 -4.10 -6.98
CA ALA A 464 1.06 -5.29 -6.32
C ALA A 464 0.34 -5.53 -5.00
N LYS A 465 0.17 -4.52 -4.15
CA LYS A 465 -0.52 -4.64 -2.87
C LYS A 465 -1.98 -5.08 -3.02
N ILE A 466 -2.72 -4.47 -3.96
CA ILE A 466 -4.11 -4.88 -4.29
C ILE A 466 -4.19 -6.35 -4.69
N ILE A 467 -3.25 -6.84 -5.52
CA ILE A 467 -3.24 -8.25 -5.92
C ILE A 467 -2.86 -9.15 -4.74
N ASN A 468 -1.82 -8.80 -3.99
CA ASN A 468 -1.33 -9.56 -2.83
C ASN A 468 -2.36 -9.63 -1.69
N ALA A 469 -3.27 -8.67 -1.59
CA ALA A 469 -4.33 -8.66 -0.57
C ALA A 469 -5.27 -9.88 -0.62
N HIS A 470 -5.29 -10.60 -1.74
CA HIS A 470 -6.10 -11.81 -1.93
C HIS A 470 -5.42 -13.10 -1.45
N PHE A 471 -4.21 -13.02 -0.91
CA PHE A 471 -3.37 -14.17 -0.54
C PHE A 471 -3.00 -14.16 0.95
N HIS A 472 -2.72 -15.34 1.52
CA HIS A 472 -2.23 -15.49 2.90
C HIS A 472 -0.72 -15.20 2.98
N VAL A 473 -0.37 -13.92 2.92
CA VAL A 473 1.03 -13.43 2.83
C VAL A 473 1.34 -12.36 3.87
N TRP A 474 0.49 -12.22 4.89
CA TRP A 474 0.60 -11.21 5.94
C TRP A 474 1.41 -11.72 7.12
N LYS A 475 1.66 -10.84 8.11
CA LYS A 475 2.54 -11.13 9.25
C LYS A 475 2.18 -12.46 9.95
N ASP A 476 0.92 -12.63 10.31
CA ASP A 476 0.45 -13.81 11.05
C ASP A 476 0.53 -15.09 10.21
N ASP A 477 0.25 -14.98 8.90
CA ASP A 477 0.35 -16.11 7.98
C ASP A 477 1.81 -16.60 7.84
N ILE A 478 2.75 -15.66 7.73
CA ILE A 478 4.19 -15.94 7.64
C ILE A 478 4.70 -16.55 8.96
N LEU A 479 4.25 -16.03 10.12
CA LEU A 479 4.57 -16.57 11.43
C LEU A 479 4.07 -18.01 11.63
N ALA A 480 2.86 -18.32 11.13
CA ALA A 480 2.30 -19.66 11.20
C ALA A 480 3.03 -20.68 10.30
N ASP A 481 3.77 -20.20 9.29
CA ASP A 481 4.60 -20.98 8.36
C ASP A 481 3.90 -22.23 7.80
N THR A 482 2.61 -22.10 7.48
CA THR A 482 1.80 -23.22 6.98
C THR A 482 2.08 -23.52 5.50
N TYR A 483 1.72 -24.72 5.05
CA TYR A 483 1.78 -25.06 3.62
C TYR A 483 0.96 -24.09 2.75
N GLU A 484 -0.21 -23.64 3.23
CA GLU A 484 -1.05 -22.67 2.51
C GLU A 484 -0.34 -21.34 2.36
N THR A 485 0.30 -20.84 3.43
CA THR A 485 1.14 -19.65 3.38
C THR A 485 2.26 -19.79 2.36
N ARG A 486 3.04 -20.88 2.40
CA ARG A 486 4.17 -21.10 1.47
C ARG A 486 3.70 -21.17 0.01
N ARG A 487 2.56 -21.80 -0.25
CA ARG A 487 1.91 -21.85 -1.58
C ARG A 487 1.47 -20.46 -2.04
N ASP A 488 0.83 -19.70 -1.17
CA ASP A 488 0.31 -18.37 -1.51
C ASP A 488 1.44 -17.36 -1.73
N VAL A 489 2.51 -17.44 -0.93
CA VAL A 489 3.77 -16.73 -1.18
C VAL A 489 4.37 -17.13 -2.54
N THR A 490 4.38 -18.41 -2.90
CA THR A 490 4.85 -18.88 -4.22
C THR A 490 4.07 -18.23 -5.37
N TYR A 491 2.74 -18.11 -5.25
CA TYR A 491 1.92 -17.46 -6.28
C TYR A 491 2.22 -15.97 -6.40
N THR A 492 2.36 -15.26 -5.29
CA THR A 492 2.68 -13.83 -5.31
C THR A 492 4.07 -13.55 -5.90
N ILE A 493 5.03 -14.44 -5.63
CA ILE A 493 6.35 -14.45 -6.26
C ILE A 493 6.24 -14.59 -7.78
N TRP A 494 5.51 -15.60 -8.28
CA TRP A 494 5.32 -15.80 -9.71
C TRP A 494 4.63 -14.63 -10.40
N ILE A 495 3.62 -14.04 -9.77
CA ILE A 495 2.93 -12.85 -10.29
C ILE A 495 3.92 -11.68 -10.37
N CYS A 496 4.68 -11.41 -9.31
CA CYS A 496 5.65 -10.33 -9.26
C CYS A 496 6.70 -10.44 -10.38
N TYR A 497 7.36 -11.59 -10.49
CA TYR A 497 8.37 -11.80 -11.53
C TYR A 497 7.78 -11.87 -12.94
N GLY A 498 6.58 -12.42 -13.10
CA GLY A 498 5.83 -12.37 -14.35
C GLY A 498 5.56 -10.94 -14.80
N MET A 499 5.15 -10.05 -13.88
CA MET A 499 4.98 -8.62 -14.17
C MET A 499 6.31 -7.95 -14.52
N LYS A 500 7.41 -8.25 -13.83
CA LYS A 500 8.74 -7.75 -14.21
C LYS A 500 9.14 -8.18 -15.63
N LEU A 501 8.83 -9.41 -16.06
CA LEU A 501 9.05 -9.86 -17.44
C LEU A 501 8.13 -9.17 -18.45
N VAL A 502 6.86 -8.89 -18.08
CA VAL A 502 5.94 -8.08 -18.91
C VAL A 502 6.50 -6.68 -19.19
N SER A 503 7.34 -6.14 -18.31
CA SER A 503 8.02 -4.86 -18.56
C SER A 503 8.86 -4.86 -19.85
N LEU A 504 9.35 -6.04 -20.29
CA LEU A 504 10.12 -6.20 -21.52
C LEU A 504 9.25 -6.11 -22.79
N ILE A 505 7.92 -6.26 -22.69
CA ILE A 505 7.00 -6.05 -23.83
C ILE A 505 7.07 -4.59 -24.32
N PHE A 506 7.39 -3.66 -23.42
CA PHE A 506 7.52 -2.24 -23.75
C PHE A 506 8.90 -1.88 -24.30
N LEU A 507 9.87 -2.78 -24.23
CA LEU A 507 11.25 -2.55 -24.70
C LEU A 507 11.35 -2.04 -26.15
N PRO A 508 10.50 -2.49 -27.12
CA PRO A 508 10.51 -1.94 -28.49
C PRO A 508 10.15 -0.45 -28.60
N LEU A 509 9.54 0.15 -27.56
CA LEU A 509 9.33 1.60 -27.50
C LEU A 509 10.65 2.35 -27.27
N LEU A 510 11.65 1.70 -26.68
CA LEU A 510 12.98 2.26 -26.53
C LEU A 510 13.78 2.11 -27.84
N PRO A 511 14.59 3.08 -28.26
CA PRO A 511 15.59 2.86 -29.31
C PRO A 511 16.64 1.82 -28.86
N ASN A 512 17.16 1.02 -29.79
CA ASN A 512 18.15 0.00 -29.50
C ASN A 512 19.57 0.55 -29.30
N GLN A 513 19.88 1.74 -29.84
CA GLN A 513 21.19 2.41 -29.73
C GLN A 513 21.10 3.90 -30.10
N ARG A 514 22.18 4.66 -29.85
CA ARG A 514 22.29 6.11 -30.16
C ARG A 514 21.89 6.47 -31.58
N ASN A 515 22.39 5.74 -32.58
CA ASN A 515 22.09 6.00 -33.99
C ASN A 515 20.59 5.89 -34.28
N ALA A 516 19.92 4.91 -33.68
CA ALA A 516 18.47 4.77 -33.79
C ALA A 516 17.73 5.88 -33.03
N THR A 517 18.24 6.34 -31.89
CA THR A 517 17.68 7.50 -31.17
C THR A 517 17.76 8.77 -32.02
N GLN A 518 18.91 9.03 -32.66
CA GLN A 518 19.09 10.17 -33.56
C GLN A 518 18.22 10.05 -34.81
N ALA A 519 18.10 8.85 -35.39
CA ALA A 519 17.17 8.60 -36.50
C ALA A 519 15.71 8.87 -36.08
N LEU A 520 15.31 8.43 -34.88
CA LEU A 520 13.98 8.66 -34.34
C LEU A 520 13.74 10.16 -34.07
N ARG A 521 14.75 10.89 -33.63
CA ARG A 521 14.69 12.35 -33.44
C ARG A 521 14.50 13.07 -34.78
N ARG A 522 15.29 12.74 -35.81
CA ARG A 522 15.25 13.39 -37.13
C ARG A 522 14.01 13.02 -37.94
N GLN A 523 13.58 11.75 -37.91
CA GLN A 523 12.56 11.20 -38.81
C GLN A 523 11.24 10.80 -38.12
N GLY A 524 11.16 10.88 -36.79
CA GLY A 524 10.03 10.32 -36.02
C GLY A 524 8.69 11.04 -36.17
N GLY A 525 8.68 12.25 -36.74
CA GLY A 525 7.49 13.07 -36.90
C GLY A 525 6.89 13.57 -35.58
N VAL A 526 5.75 14.28 -35.70
CA VAL A 526 5.04 14.90 -34.57
C VAL A 526 3.60 14.41 -34.47
N SER A 527 3.10 14.25 -33.26
CA SER A 527 1.71 13.87 -33.00
C SER A 527 1.14 14.56 -31.77
N LYS A 528 0.27 15.56 -31.99
CA LYS A 528 -0.41 16.31 -30.92
C LYS A 528 -1.21 15.42 -29.98
N ARG A 529 -1.97 14.47 -30.54
CA ARG A 529 -2.82 13.56 -29.75
C ARG A 529 -1.99 12.68 -28.81
N LYS A 530 -0.92 12.06 -29.31
CA LYS A 530 -0.09 11.15 -28.49
C LYS A 530 0.70 11.89 -27.42
N GLY A 531 1.28 13.06 -27.74
CA GLY A 531 1.95 13.90 -26.74
C GLY A 531 1.00 14.35 -25.63
N MET A 532 -0.21 14.78 -25.99
CA MET A 532 -1.24 15.19 -25.03
C MET A 532 -1.65 14.04 -24.10
N TRP A 533 -1.91 12.84 -24.64
CA TRP A 533 -2.22 11.66 -23.82
C TRP A 533 -1.10 11.32 -22.83
N MET A 534 0.15 11.40 -23.26
CA MET A 534 1.29 11.11 -22.38
C MET A 534 1.36 12.09 -21.20
N ILE A 535 1.13 13.38 -21.44
CA ILE A 535 1.14 14.40 -20.39
C ILE A 535 -0.04 14.20 -19.43
N ILE A 536 -1.23 13.88 -19.93
CA ILE A 536 -2.38 13.55 -19.07
C ILE A 536 -2.04 12.37 -18.16
N ILE A 537 -1.42 11.30 -18.70
CA ILE A 537 -1.01 10.14 -17.90
C ILE A 537 -0.02 10.56 -16.81
N ILE A 538 1.02 11.35 -17.15
CA ILE A 538 2.03 11.78 -16.17
C ILE A 538 1.41 12.70 -15.10
N MET A 539 0.52 13.63 -15.48
CA MET A 539 -0.14 14.53 -14.54
C MET A 539 -1.09 13.79 -13.60
N VAL A 540 -1.89 12.86 -14.12
CA VAL A 540 -2.73 11.99 -13.29
C VAL A 540 -1.86 11.14 -12.36
N ALA A 541 -0.74 10.61 -12.86
CA ALA A 541 0.17 9.82 -12.04
C ALA A 541 0.85 10.63 -10.94
N LEU A 542 1.21 11.88 -11.21
CA LEU A 542 1.77 12.80 -10.23
C LEU A 542 0.74 13.15 -9.15
N VAL A 543 -0.49 13.50 -9.53
CA VAL A 543 -1.57 13.79 -8.56
C VAL A 543 -1.85 12.57 -7.70
N TRP A 544 -1.97 11.40 -8.32
CA TRP A 544 -2.14 10.13 -7.62
C TRP A 544 -1.02 9.90 -6.61
N LEU A 545 0.23 10.05 -7.03
CA LEU A 545 1.39 9.88 -6.15
C LEU A 545 1.32 10.78 -4.92
N THR A 546 1.05 12.07 -5.12
CA THR A 546 1.00 13.04 -4.03
C THR A 546 -0.15 12.73 -3.08
N VAL A 547 -1.34 12.41 -3.61
CA VAL A 547 -2.50 12.02 -2.80
C VAL A 547 -2.19 10.76 -2.00
N VAL A 548 -1.64 9.72 -2.62
CA VAL A 548 -1.33 8.46 -1.94
C VAL A 548 -0.29 8.66 -0.83
N ASN A 549 0.79 9.40 -1.08
CA ASN A 549 1.80 9.63 -0.04
C ASN A 549 1.24 10.43 1.14
N VAL A 550 0.42 11.46 0.89
CA VAL A 550 -0.18 12.28 1.96
C VAL A 550 -1.17 11.45 2.78
N LEU A 551 -2.08 10.71 2.12
CA LEU A 551 -3.04 9.85 2.81
C LEU A 551 -2.36 8.69 3.56
N SER A 552 -1.25 8.16 3.03
CA SER A 552 -0.51 7.07 3.69
C SER A 552 0.20 7.45 4.99
N MET A 553 0.17 8.73 5.37
CA MET A 553 0.79 9.25 6.59
C MET A 553 -0.24 9.58 7.68
N ASP A 554 -1.53 9.67 7.32
CA ASP A 554 -2.61 9.89 8.29
C ASP A 554 -3.14 8.53 8.79
N PRO A 555 -3.12 8.26 10.10
CA PRO A 555 -3.65 7.01 10.68
C PRO A 555 -5.11 6.71 10.28
N GLU A 556 -5.94 7.72 10.01
CA GLU A 556 -7.33 7.49 9.60
C GLU A 556 -7.47 7.04 8.14
N THR A 557 -6.46 7.35 7.30
CA THR A 557 -6.53 7.12 5.85
C THR A 557 -5.46 6.15 5.31
N GLU A 558 -4.51 5.73 6.15
CA GLU A 558 -3.41 4.83 5.78
C GLU A 558 -3.88 3.49 5.24
N CYS A 559 -5.02 2.98 5.72
CA CYS A 559 -5.60 1.70 5.32
C CYS A 559 -6.63 1.81 4.19
N TRP A 560 -6.81 2.98 3.56
CA TRP A 560 -7.73 3.11 2.45
C TRP A 560 -7.28 2.29 1.24
N PRO A 561 -8.21 1.79 0.39
CA PRO A 561 -7.83 1.08 -0.83
C PRO A 561 -6.91 1.89 -1.76
N ILE A 562 -7.05 3.21 -1.76
CA ILE A 562 -6.23 4.13 -2.57
C ILE A 562 -4.77 4.16 -2.14
N THR A 563 -4.46 4.04 -0.85
CA THR A 563 -3.10 3.93 -0.29
C THR A 563 -2.56 2.49 -0.37
N GLY A 564 -3.32 1.60 -1.02
CA GLY A 564 -3.00 0.19 -1.19
C GLY A 564 -3.57 -0.71 -0.09
N GLY A 565 -4.38 -0.18 0.84
CA GLY A 565 -5.03 -0.94 1.92
C GLY A 565 -4.07 -1.39 3.03
N CYS A 566 -4.54 -1.80 4.20
CA CYS A 566 -3.71 -2.51 5.18
C CYS A 566 -3.86 -4.02 4.99
N ALA A 567 -3.21 -4.81 5.86
CA ALA A 567 -3.60 -6.22 5.98
C ALA A 567 -5.14 -6.26 6.13
N PRO A 568 -5.85 -7.14 5.40
CA PRO A 568 -7.22 -7.40 5.76
C PRO A 568 -7.18 -7.82 7.23
N ASP A 569 -7.96 -7.19 8.11
CA ASP A 569 -8.08 -7.54 9.55
C ASP A 569 -8.66 -8.95 9.74
N GLY A 570 -8.26 -9.93 8.94
CA GLY A 570 -9.11 -11.03 8.50
C GLY A 570 -10.46 -10.61 7.88
N LYS A 571 -10.92 -9.36 8.05
CA LYS A 571 -12.20 -8.74 7.67
C LYS A 571 -12.38 -8.43 6.20
N THR A 572 -11.55 -8.95 5.30
CA THR A 572 -11.62 -8.59 3.88
C THR A 572 -11.07 -9.67 2.96
N SER A 573 -11.49 -10.93 3.18
CA SER A 573 -11.33 -11.99 2.17
C SER A 573 -12.69 -12.37 1.58
N ASN A 574 -13.41 -11.38 1.05
CA ASN A 574 -14.47 -11.61 0.06
C ASN A 574 -14.32 -10.66 -1.12
N GLN A 575 -13.18 -10.72 -1.80
CA GLN A 575 -13.13 -10.41 -3.23
C GLN A 575 -12.77 -11.67 -4.03
N ILE A 576 -13.69 -12.63 -4.03
CA ILE A 576 -13.78 -13.59 -5.13
C ILE A 576 -15.01 -13.25 -5.96
N SER A 577 -14.82 -12.29 -6.86
CA SER A 577 -15.49 -12.26 -8.16
C SER A 577 -14.69 -11.55 -9.28
N ASP A 578 -13.39 -11.31 -9.12
CA ASP A 578 -12.59 -10.58 -10.14
C ASP A 578 -11.52 -11.42 -10.83
N LEU A 579 -11.38 -12.71 -10.49
CA LEU A 579 -10.53 -13.62 -11.26
C LEU A 579 -11.03 -13.78 -12.71
N ALA A 580 -12.32 -13.54 -12.98
CA ALA A 580 -12.86 -13.47 -14.33
C ALA A 580 -12.43 -12.19 -15.06
N ILE A 581 -12.32 -11.06 -14.36
CA ILE A 581 -11.94 -9.77 -14.95
C ILE A 581 -10.45 -9.75 -15.29
N ILE A 582 -9.57 -10.30 -14.43
CA ILE A 582 -8.13 -10.37 -14.69
C ILE A 582 -7.80 -11.42 -15.77
N ARG A 583 -8.49 -12.59 -15.80
CA ARG A 583 -8.38 -13.53 -16.93
C ARG A 583 -8.85 -12.88 -18.24
N VAL A 584 -9.97 -12.15 -18.21
CA VAL A 584 -10.50 -11.45 -19.39
C VAL A 584 -9.61 -10.27 -19.79
N ALA A 585 -8.98 -9.56 -18.86
CA ALA A 585 -8.06 -8.45 -19.14
C ALA A 585 -6.72 -8.95 -19.70
N MET A 586 -6.13 -10.02 -19.15
CA MET A 586 -4.95 -10.67 -19.73
C MET A 586 -5.27 -11.28 -21.10
N LEU A 587 -6.38 -12.00 -21.25
CA LEU A 587 -6.77 -12.59 -22.54
C LEU A 587 -7.15 -11.51 -23.57
N ARG A 588 -7.73 -10.38 -23.14
CA ARG A 588 -7.96 -9.21 -24.00
C ARG A 588 -6.65 -8.56 -24.38
N ALA A 589 -5.71 -8.31 -23.45
CA ALA A 589 -4.38 -7.76 -23.73
C ALA A 589 -3.57 -8.64 -24.70
N ILE A 590 -3.62 -9.96 -24.53
CA ILE A 590 -3.01 -10.94 -25.45
C ILE A 590 -3.71 -10.92 -26.82
N LYS A 591 -5.04 -10.71 -26.87
CA LYS A 591 -5.79 -10.52 -28.13
C LYS A 591 -5.52 -9.17 -28.80
N THR A 592 -5.35 -8.07 -28.06
CA THR A 592 -5.03 -6.74 -28.61
C THR A 592 -3.59 -6.62 -29.10
N LEU A 593 -2.68 -7.48 -28.63
CA LEU A 593 -1.30 -7.57 -29.10
C LEU A 593 -1.11 -8.48 -30.34
N ARG A 594 -2.11 -9.29 -30.70
CA ARG A 594 -2.07 -10.19 -31.86
C ARG A 594 -2.05 -9.51 -33.25
N PRO A 595 -2.60 -8.30 -33.50
CA PRO A 595 -2.59 -7.73 -34.85
C PRO A 595 -1.24 -7.11 -35.27
N ALA A 596 -0.20 -7.14 -34.42
CA ALA A 596 1.12 -6.62 -34.78
C ALA A 596 2.04 -7.63 -35.50
N LEU A 597 1.70 -8.93 -35.52
CA LEU A 597 2.62 -10.00 -35.97
C LEU A 597 2.17 -10.82 -37.19
N THR A 598 1.00 -10.57 -37.79
CA THR A 598 0.58 -11.32 -38.99
C THR A 598 -0.24 -10.45 -39.95
N ARG A 599 0.45 -9.84 -40.93
CA ARG A 599 -0.18 -9.38 -42.19
C ARG A 599 0.17 -10.38 -43.29
N ARG A 600 -0.80 -11.21 -43.67
CA ARG A 600 -1.17 -11.63 -45.05
C ARG A 600 -1.97 -12.94 -44.97
N VAL A 601 -3.22 -12.89 -45.43
CA VAL A 601 -3.81 -13.67 -46.54
C VAL A 601 -5.35 -13.56 -46.40
N HIS A 602 -6.00 -13.42 -47.56
CA HIS A 602 -7.41 -13.13 -47.82
C HIS A 602 -8.44 -14.12 -47.24
N GLY A 603 -9.69 -13.65 -47.11
CA GLY A 603 -10.87 -14.45 -47.43
C GLY A 603 -12.05 -14.35 -46.45
N SER A 604 -13.08 -13.57 -46.82
CA SER A 604 -14.53 -13.84 -46.70
C SER A 604 -15.02 -14.85 -45.64
N SER A 605 -15.97 -14.56 -44.73
CA SER A 605 -17.39 -14.33 -45.07
C SER A 605 -18.28 -14.20 -43.79
N SER A 606 -19.24 -13.27 -43.86
CA SER A 606 -20.63 -13.24 -43.32
C SER A 606 -21.06 -13.80 -41.95
N LEU A 607 -21.77 -12.91 -41.23
CA LEU A 607 -23.03 -13.08 -40.47
C LEU A 607 -23.02 -13.80 -39.10
N LEU A 608 -23.41 -13.06 -38.05
CA LEU A 608 -24.66 -13.28 -37.29
C LEU A 608 -24.84 -12.22 -36.20
N GLN A 609 -26.02 -11.58 -36.21
CA GLN A 609 -26.53 -10.59 -35.26
C GLN A 609 -27.01 -11.24 -33.95
N ALA A 610 -27.00 -10.45 -32.87
CA ALA A 610 -27.61 -10.74 -31.58
C ALA A 610 -29.13 -10.51 -31.61
N PRO A 611 -29.93 -11.20 -30.76
CA PRO A 611 -31.32 -10.82 -30.53
C PRO A 611 -31.52 -10.09 -29.20
N ASP A 612 -32.48 -9.17 -29.29
CA ASP A 612 -32.99 -8.20 -28.33
C ASP A 612 -34.05 -8.82 -27.39
N GLN A 613 -34.31 -8.14 -26.27
CA GLN A 613 -35.34 -8.47 -25.28
C GLN A 613 -36.70 -7.90 -25.71
N THR A 614 -37.79 -8.66 -25.51
CA THR A 614 -39.12 -8.20 -25.03
C THR A 614 -40.18 -9.29 -25.23
N ALA A 615 -40.86 -9.72 -24.16
CA ALA A 615 -42.18 -10.34 -24.23
C ALA A 615 -42.93 -10.23 -22.88
N ASN A 616 -44.20 -9.81 -22.95
CA ASN A 616 -45.15 -9.56 -21.86
C ASN A 616 -45.66 -10.85 -21.15
N PRO A 617 -46.27 -10.75 -19.94
CA PRO A 617 -46.82 -11.90 -19.22
C PRO A 617 -48.28 -12.19 -19.62
N PRO A 618 -48.78 -13.45 -19.47
CA PRO A 618 -50.18 -13.77 -19.67
C PRO A 618 -50.99 -13.57 -18.38
N SER A 619 -52.20 -13.04 -18.58
CA SER A 619 -53.28 -12.91 -17.61
C SER A 619 -54.15 -14.16 -17.59
N SER A 620 -54.30 -14.78 -16.42
CA SER A 620 -55.58 -15.33 -15.93
C SER A 620 -55.34 -15.93 -14.55
N LEU A 621 -56.18 -15.55 -13.58
CA LEU A 621 -56.66 -16.36 -12.45
C LEU A 621 -57.49 -15.40 -11.55
N GLN A 622 -58.79 -15.31 -11.86
CA GLN A 622 -59.79 -14.78 -10.93
C GLN A 622 -60.45 -15.95 -10.16
N ASP A 623 -60.37 -15.82 -8.83
CA ASP A 623 -61.30 -16.19 -7.75
C ASP A 623 -62.00 -17.57 -7.67
N ASN A 624 -61.79 -18.24 -6.53
CA ASN A 624 -62.85 -18.90 -5.75
C ASN A 624 -62.41 -19.13 -4.28
N GLY A 625 -62.95 -18.32 -3.37
CA GLY A 625 -62.54 -18.19 -1.97
C GLY A 625 -63.17 -19.12 -0.92
N LYS A 626 -62.89 -20.44 -0.94
CA LYS A 626 -63.01 -21.32 0.25
C LYS A 626 -61.85 -22.32 0.30
N GLY A 627 -61.04 -22.23 1.35
CA GLY A 627 -59.83 -23.07 1.55
C GLY A 627 -58.50 -22.35 1.28
N LEU A 628 -58.54 -21.10 0.83
CA LEU A 628 -57.35 -20.31 0.53
C LEU A 628 -56.70 -19.75 1.81
N VAL A 629 -55.49 -20.24 2.12
CA VAL A 629 -54.64 -19.76 3.20
C VAL A 629 -53.61 -18.79 2.63
N ARG A 630 -53.29 -17.73 3.37
CA ARG A 630 -52.20 -16.81 2.98
C ARG A 630 -50.91 -17.62 2.84
N LEU A 631 -50.24 -17.54 1.69
CA LEU A 631 -49.05 -18.35 1.38
C LEU A 631 -47.97 -18.21 2.46
N ALA A 632 -47.72 -16.98 2.94
CA ALA A 632 -46.79 -16.72 4.04
C ALA A 632 -47.17 -17.42 5.36
N LYS A 633 -48.47 -17.62 5.64
CA LYS A 633 -48.95 -18.37 6.80
C LYS A 633 -48.75 -19.88 6.60
N LEU A 634 -49.05 -20.39 5.40
CA LEU A 634 -48.87 -21.80 5.06
C LEU A 634 -47.39 -22.21 5.14
N MET A 635 -46.48 -21.43 4.56
CA MET A 635 -45.03 -21.64 4.63
C MET A 635 -44.51 -21.70 6.08
N ALA A 636 -45.02 -20.82 6.96
CA ALA A 636 -44.63 -20.80 8.37
C ALA A 636 -45.22 -21.96 9.19
N GLN A 637 -46.36 -22.50 8.78
CA GLN A 637 -46.97 -23.70 9.37
C GLN A 637 -46.24 -24.98 8.94
N GLN A 638 -45.86 -25.08 7.67
CA GLN A 638 -45.04 -26.17 7.12
C GLN A 638 -43.57 -26.13 7.60
N GLY A 639 -43.17 -25.09 8.34
CA GLY A 639 -41.82 -24.99 8.91
C GLY A 639 -40.75 -24.56 7.89
N LEU A 640 -41.14 -23.99 6.75
CA LEU A 640 -40.22 -23.58 5.68
C LEU A 640 -39.42 -22.32 6.05
N CYS A 641 -40.00 -21.37 6.79
CA CYS A 641 -39.35 -20.15 7.27
C CYS A 641 -40.24 -19.40 8.29
N SER A 642 -39.79 -18.26 8.81
CA SER A 642 -40.70 -17.37 9.57
C SER A 642 -41.75 -16.72 8.66
N ARG A 643 -42.85 -16.22 9.24
CA ARG A 643 -43.90 -15.53 8.46
C ARG A 643 -43.40 -14.26 7.76
N ARG A 644 -42.49 -13.50 8.40
CA ARG A 644 -41.87 -12.30 7.81
C ARG A 644 -40.90 -12.65 6.68
N GLU A 645 -40.14 -13.72 6.85
CA GLU A 645 -39.24 -14.23 5.82
C GLU A 645 -40.02 -14.79 4.64
N ALA A 646 -41.15 -15.45 4.90
CA ALA A 646 -42.03 -15.95 3.85
C ALA A 646 -42.52 -14.80 2.96
N GLU A 647 -42.94 -13.67 3.55
CA GLU A 647 -43.31 -12.48 2.79
C GLU A 647 -42.16 -11.96 1.91
N ALA A 648 -40.94 -11.91 2.45
CA ALA A 648 -39.76 -11.48 1.69
C ALA A 648 -39.41 -12.44 0.53
N TYR A 649 -39.47 -13.76 0.74
CA TYR A 649 -39.19 -14.74 -0.33
C TYR A 649 -40.25 -14.72 -1.42
N ILE A 650 -41.52 -14.54 -1.06
CA ILE A 650 -42.61 -14.39 -2.03
C ILE A 650 -42.39 -13.13 -2.86
N GLN A 651 -42.07 -11.98 -2.24
CA GLN A 651 -41.79 -10.74 -2.96
C GLN A 651 -40.58 -10.82 -3.88
N ALA A 652 -39.58 -11.64 -3.54
CA ALA A 652 -38.38 -11.84 -4.34
C ALA A 652 -38.57 -12.83 -5.52
N GLY A 653 -39.71 -13.52 -5.61
CA GLY A 653 -39.94 -14.57 -6.61
C GLY A 653 -39.15 -15.86 -6.35
N ASP A 654 -38.76 -16.09 -5.09
CA ASP A 654 -37.95 -17.24 -4.65
C ASP A 654 -38.81 -18.38 -4.06
N VAL A 655 -40.12 -18.38 -4.33
CA VAL A 655 -41.07 -19.40 -3.87
C VAL A 655 -41.73 -20.06 -5.08
N LEU A 656 -41.79 -21.38 -5.05
CA LEU A 656 -42.48 -22.22 -6.03
C LEU A 656 -43.77 -22.74 -5.39
N VAL A 657 -44.90 -22.55 -6.06
CA VAL A 657 -46.19 -23.15 -5.67
C VAL A 657 -46.61 -24.07 -6.81
N ASN A 658 -46.76 -25.37 -6.53
CA ASN A 658 -47.05 -26.41 -7.52
C ASN A 658 -46.10 -26.40 -8.73
N GLY A 659 -44.81 -26.06 -8.50
CA GLY A 659 -43.77 -26.02 -9.54
C GLY A 659 -43.60 -24.68 -10.27
N GLU A 660 -44.50 -23.70 -10.06
CA GLU A 660 -44.41 -22.37 -10.69
C GLU A 660 -43.91 -21.30 -9.73
N ARG A 661 -43.04 -20.40 -10.20
CA ARG A 661 -42.53 -19.29 -9.38
C ARG A 661 -43.61 -18.25 -9.17
N VAL A 662 -43.85 -17.91 -7.91
CA VAL A 662 -44.85 -16.90 -7.53
C VAL A 662 -44.19 -15.64 -6.98
N GLN A 663 -44.66 -14.47 -7.44
CA GLN A 663 -44.24 -13.16 -6.96
C GLN A 663 -45.45 -12.25 -6.82
N ALA A 664 -46.04 -12.18 -5.62
CA ALA A 664 -47.21 -11.34 -5.36
C ALA A 664 -47.37 -11.02 -3.88
N ASP A 665 -47.79 -9.78 -3.59
CA ASP A 665 -48.14 -9.39 -2.23
C ASP A 665 -49.47 -10.03 -1.79
N TRP A 666 -49.52 -10.49 -0.54
CA TRP A 666 -50.73 -11.05 0.09
C TRP A 666 -51.37 -12.25 -0.63
N LEU A 667 -50.59 -12.99 -1.45
CA LEU A 667 -51.06 -14.18 -2.18
C LEU A 667 -51.70 -15.22 -1.24
N LYS A 668 -52.87 -15.72 -1.63
CA LYS A 668 -53.55 -16.83 -0.96
C LYS A 668 -53.55 -18.04 -1.90
N VAL A 669 -53.26 -19.21 -1.34
CA VAL A 669 -53.18 -20.49 -2.05
C VAL A 669 -54.02 -21.53 -1.30
N PRO A 670 -54.51 -22.59 -1.96
CA PRO A 670 -55.15 -23.72 -1.28
C PRO A 670 -54.26 -24.29 -0.17
N ALA A 671 -54.85 -24.70 0.95
CA ALA A 671 -54.10 -25.19 2.13
C ALA A 671 -53.25 -26.45 1.85
N ASP A 672 -53.60 -27.20 0.83
CA ASP A 672 -52.97 -28.43 0.33
C ASP A 672 -51.95 -28.19 -0.79
N SER A 673 -51.68 -26.92 -1.15
CA SER A 673 -50.69 -26.60 -2.20
C SER A 673 -49.29 -27.08 -1.83
N ASP A 674 -48.57 -27.62 -2.82
CA ASP A 674 -47.15 -27.93 -2.68
C ASP A 674 -46.34 -26.64 -2.75
N VAL A 675 -45.66 -26.30 -1.66
CA VAL A 675 -44.90 -25.05 -1.54
C VAL A 675 -43.45 -25.38 -1.30
N GLN A 676 -42.59 -24.94 -2.22
CA GLN A 676 -41.16 -25.18 -2.17
C GLN A 676 -40.40 -23.85 -2.21
N LEU A 677 -39.27 -23.80 -1.51
CA LEU A 677 -38.34 -22.68 -1.64
C LEU A 677 -37.43 -22.94 -2.84
N ASP A 678 -37.26 -21.93 -3.69
CA ASP A 678 -36.29 -21.98 -4.77
C ASP A 678 -34.85 -22.07 -4.22
N PHE A 679 -33.92 -22.52 -5.06
CA PHE A 679 -32.50 -22.66 -4.72
C PHE A 679 -31.90 -21.38 -4.13
N ARG A 680 -32.35 -20.19 -4.57
CA ARG A 680 -31.90 -18.89 -4.03
C ARG A 680 -32.32 -18.68 -2.57
N ALA A 681 -33.59 -18.93 -2.25
CA ALA A 681 -34.09 -18.87 -0.88
C ALA A 681 -33.44 -19.94 0.01
N GLN A 682 -33.24 -21.16 -0.49
CA GLN A 682 -32.53 -22.22 0.24
C GLN A 682 -31.08 -21.82 0.56
N ARG A 683 -30.36 -21.27 -0.44
CA ARG A 683 -29.00 -20.77 -0.24
C ARG A 683 -28.96 -19.58 0.73
N HIS A 684 -30.00 -18.75 0.77
CA HIS A 684 -30.13 -17.69 1.78
C HIS A 684 -30.36 -18.26 3.18
N GLN A 685 -31.17 -19.32 3.34
CA GLN A 685 -31.36 -19.99 4.63
C GLN A 685 -30.07 -20.61 5.17
N ASN A 686 -29.27 -21.23 4.29
CA ASN A 686 -28.00 -21.86 4.66
C ASN A 686 -26.90 -20.86 5.10
N LYS A 687 -27.15 -19.55 4.96
CA LYS A 687 -26.22 -18.48 5.40
C LYS A 687 -26.59 -17.85 6.75
N LYS A 688 -27.70 -18.26 7.38
CA LYS A 688 -28.17 -17.67 8.63
C LYS A 688 -27.31 -18.08 9.83
N VAL A 689 -27.16 -17.18 10.79
CA VAL A 689 -26.31 -17.37 11.97
C VAL A 689 -27.12 -17.49 13.26
N THR A 690 -26.66 -18.34 14.17
CA THR A 690 -27.14 -18.44 15.57
C THR A 690 -25.96 -18.24 16.51
N LEU A 691 -26.11 -17.34 17.48
CA LEU A 691 -25.08 -16.96 18.44
C LEU A 691 -25.49 -17.38 19.86
N VAL A 692 -24.50 -17.79 20.64
CA VAL A 692 -24.64 -18.17 22.05
C VAL A 692 -23.88 -17.15 22.89
N LEU A 693 -24.55 -16.54 23.86
CA LEU A 693 -23.95 -15.58 24.78
C LEU A 693 -24.11 -16.07 26.22
N ASN A 694 -23.03 -16.13 26.99
CA ASN A 694 -23.14 -16.25 28.44
C ASN A 694 -23.42 -14.85 29.04
N LYS A 695 -24.70 -14.54 29.28
CA LYS A 695 -25.13 -13.21 29.72
C LYS A 695 -24.61 -12.88 31.14
N PRO A 696 -23.88 -11.77 31.35
CA PRO A 696 -23.46 -11.31 32.67
C PRO A 696 -24.58 -10.56 33.42
N LEU A 697 -24.35 -10.26 34.70
CA LEU A 697 -25.24 -9.44 35.53
C LEU A 697 -25.35 -8.00 34.99
N GLY A 698 -26.51 -7.37 35.16
CA GLY A 698 -26.71 -5.95 34.84
C GLY A 698 -27.25 -5.66 33.44
N PHE A 699 -27.34 -6.65 32.55
CA PHE A 699 -27.87 -6.48 31.19
C PHE A 699 -29.32 -6.95 31.06
N VAL A 700 -30.11 -6.36 30.16
CA VAL A 700 -31.48 -6.83 29.82
C VAL A 700 -31.47 -7.71 28.58
N SER A 701 -32.39 -8.67 28.46
CA SER A 701 -32.33 -9.65 27.37
C SER A 701 -32.73 -9.08 26.00
N SER A 702 -33.68 -8.13 25.92
CA SER A 702 -34.20 -7.64 24.64
C SER A 702 -34.48 -6.13 24.61
N GLN A 703 -35.50 -5.65 25.34
CA GLN A 703 -35.94 -4.25 25.27
C GLN A 703 -35.21 -3.40 26.32
N PRO A 704 -34.42 -2.39 25.91
CA PRO A 704 -33.78 -1.48 26.85
C PRO A 704 -34.83 -0.52 27.43
N GLU A 705 -35.00 -0.56 28.75
CA GLU A 705 -35.52 0.60 29.49
C GLU A 705 -34.48 1.73 29.39
N ALA A 706 -34.88 3.00 29.56
CA ALA A 706 -34.03 4.16 29.29
C ALA A 706 -32.63 4.13 29.94
N ASN A 707 -32.47 3.41 31.07
CA ASN A 707 -31.23 3.32 31.84
C ASN A 707 -30.59 1.90 31.85
N LYS A 708 -30.99 0.99 30.94
CA LYS A 708 -30.48 -0.40 30.95
C LYS A 708 -29.92 -0.84 29.60
N THR A 709 -28.75 -1.47 29.63
CA THR A 709 -28.05 -1.93 28.42
C THR A 709 -28.57 -3.31 27.97
N PRO A 710 -28.96 -3.49 26.69
CA PRO A 710 -29.41 -4.78 26.19
C PRO A 710 -28.23 -5.71 25.88
N ALA A 711 -28.40 -7.00 26.15
CA ALA A 711 -27.37 -8.03 25.99
C ALA A 711 -26.89 -8.21 24.54
N VAL A 712 -27.68 -7.77 23.55
CA VAL A 712 -27.26 -7.75 22.14
C VAL A 712 -26.02 -6.88 21.92
N ARG A 713 -25.77 -5.85 22.74
CA ARG A 713 -24.55 -5.03 22.67
C ARG A 713 -23.28 -5.78 23.08
N LEU A 714 -23.42 -6.93 23.73
CA LEU A 714 -22.28 -7.79 24.09
C LEU A 714 -21.88 -8.71 22.94
N LEU A 715 -22.66 -8.78 21.85
CA LEU A 715 -22.33 -9.58 20.66
C LEU A 715 -21.32 -8.84 19.78
N THR A 716 -20.11 -8.65 20.31
CA THR A 716 -18.95 -8.10 19.61
C THR A 716 -17.95 -9.21 19.31
N PHE A 717 -17.11 -9.03 18.29
CA PHE A 717 -16.04 -9.97 17.99
C PHE A 717 -15.02 -10.09 19.13
N GLU A 718 -14.81 -9.02 19.90
CA GLU A 718 -13.94 -9.03 21.08
C GLU A 718 -14.43 -9.99 22.17
N ASN A 719 -15.75 -10.14 22.32
CA ASN A 719 -16.37 -11.04 23.31
C ASN A 719 -16.53 -12.49 22.79
N GLU A 720 -16.01 -12.81 21.60
CA GLU A 720 -16.13 -14.14 21.01
C GLU A 720 -15.20 -15.16 21.67
N CYS A 721 -15.75 -16.29 22.10
CA CYS A 721 -14.97 -17.43 22.56
C CYS A 721 -14.50 -18.27 21.36
N GLN A 722 -13.29 -17.99 20.87
CA GLN A 722 -12.72 -18.59 19.65
C GLN A 722 -12.68 -20.12 19.70
N GLU A 723 -12.46 -20.71 20.87
CA GLU A 723 -12.37 -22.16 21.07
C GLU A 723 -13.70 -22.91 20.84
N LEU A 724 -14.84 -22.24 21.05
CA LEU A 724 -16.17 -22.85 20.99
C LEU A 724 -16.94 -22.51 19.71
N SER A 725 -16.39 -21.63 18.87
CA SER A 725 -17.00 -21.22 17.60
C SER A 725 -16.85 -22.31 16.53
N ARG A 726 -17.97 -22.98 16.20
CA ARG A 726 -18.04 -24.01 15.14
C ARG A 726 -18.02 -23.45 13.72
N VAL A 727 -18.27 -22.15 13.59
CA VAL A 727 -18.25 -21.42 12.33
C VAL A 727 -17.20 -20.33 12.53
N LYS A 728 -16.11 -20.36 11.75
CA LYS A 728 -15.23 -19.19 11.66
C LYS A 728 -16.09 -18.03 11.13
N PRO A 729 -16.34 -16.96 11.91
CA PRO A 729 -17.16 -15.85 11.44
C PRO A 729 -16.55 -15.30 10.15
N ARG A 730 -17.38 -14.98 9.16
CA ARG A 730 -16.91 -14.17 8.03
C ARG A 730 -16.61 -12.79 8.58
N GLN A 731 -15.33 -12.44 8.66
CA GLN A 731 -14.86 -11.26 9.40
C GLN A 731 -15.33 -9.92 8.79
N ASP A 732 -15.92 -9.92 7.60
CA ASP A 732 -16.26 -8.69 6.85
C ASP A 732 -17.65 -8.12 7.17
N MET A 733 -18.45 -8.76 8.05
CA MET A 733 -19.73 -8.21 8.47
C MET A 733 -20.01 -8.54 9.93
N GLU A 734 -20.26 -7.53 10.77
CA GLU A 734 -21.17 -7.73 11.90
C GLU A 734 -22.43 -8.44 11.35
N PRO A 735 -22.98 -9.46 12.04
CA PRO A 735 -24.17 -10.16 11.57
C PRO A 735 -25.18 -9.14 11.06
N VAL A 736 -25.46 -9.18 9.75
CA VAL A 736 -26.30 -8.20 9.06
C VAL A 736 -27.55 -7.97 9.91
N ASN A 737 -27.63 -6.79 10.54
CA ASN A 737 -28.60 -6.44 11.57
C ASN A 737 -28.57 -7.29 12.87
N LEU A 738 -27.52 -7.17 13.70
CA LEU A 738 -27.52 -7.67 15.10
C LEU A 738 -28.82 -7.30 15.85
N TRP A 739 -29.31 -6.08 15.62
CA TRP A 739 -30.56 -5.55 16.18
C TRP A 739 -31.85 -6.25 15.72
N LYS A 740 -31.80 -7.05 14.63
CA LYS A 740 -32.96 -7.80 14.10
C LYS A 740 -32.90 -9.30 14.42
N MET A 741 -31.91 -9.76 15.19
CA MET A 741 -31.85 -11.16 15.65
C MET A 741 -32.96 -11.44 16.68
N ALA A 742 -33.56 -12.63 16.58
CA ALA A 742 -34.54 -13.08 17.56
C ALA A 742 -33.83 -13.54 18.85
N VAL A 743 -34.16 -12.89 19.97
CA VAL A 743 -33.70 -13.31 21.30
C VAL A 743 -34.51 -14.52 21.76
N CYS A 744 -33.84 -15.65 21.93
CA CYS A 744 -34.46 -16.94 22.23
C CYS A 744 -34.58 -17.15 23.75
N GLY A 745 -35.55 -16.47 24.35
CA GLY A 745 -35.90 -16.56 25.76
C GLY A 745 -35.44 -15.32 26.55
N ARG A 746 -35.88 -15.21 27.80
CA ARG A 746 -35.59 -14.07 28.66
C ARG A 746 -34.87 -14.51 29.93
N LEU A 747 -33.81 -13.80 30.27
CA LEU A 747 -33.18 -13.80 31.59
C LEU A 747 -33.38 -12.42 32.24
N ASP A 748 -33.79 -12.42 33.51
CA ASP A 748 -33.91 -11.19 34.30
C ASP A 748 -32.57 -10.47 34.41
N VAL A 749 -32.60 -9.16 34.69
CA VAL A 749 -31.39 -8.33 34.83
C VAL A 749 -30.41 -8.85 35.90
N ASN A 750 -30.95 -9.46 36.97
CA ASN A 750 -30.17 -10.05 38.08
C ASN A 750 -29.90 -11.56 37.88
N SER A 751 -29.96 -12.06 36.64
CA SER A 751 -29.71 -13.48 36.32
C SER A 751 -28.68 -13.60 35.21
N THR A 752 -27.82 -14.61 35.31
CA THR A 752 -26.72 -14.88 34.37
C THR A 752 -26.95 -16.16 33.57
N GLY A 753 -26.06 -16.45 32.63
CA GLY A 753 -26.02 -17.74 31.96
C GLY A 753 -26.39 -17.68 30.48
N VAL A 754 -26.52 -18.86 29.88
CA VAL A 754 -26.63 -19.03 28.42
C VAL A 754 -27.86 -18.31 27.88
N LEU A 755 -27.72 -17.47 26.86
CA LEU A 755 -28.76 -16.77 26.12
C LEU A 755 -28.48 -16.90 24.61
N LEU A 756 -29.51 -17.22 23.83
CA LEU A 756 -29.39 -17.52 22.40
C LEU A 756 -29.97 -16.39 21.55
N PHE A 757 -29.28 -16.05 20.46
CA PHE A 757 -29.73 -15.11 19.43
C PHE A 757 -29.70 -15.80 18.07
N THR A 758 -30.74 -15.69 17.26
CA THR A 758 -30.77 -16.35 15.94
C THR A 758 -31.40 -15.49 14.85
N GLN A 759 -30.86 -15.61 13.63
CA GLN A 759 -31.49 -15.13 12.40
C GLN A 759 -32.46 -16.17 11.81
N ASP A 760 -32.45 -17.40 12.29
CA ASP A 760 -33.34 -18.45 11.81
C ASP A 760 -34.64 -18.50 12.64
N GLY A 761 -35.72 -18.05 12.02
CA GLY A 761 -37.06 -18.12 12.63
C GLY A 761 -37.51 -19.55 12.99
N LYS A 762 -36.97 -20.59 12.36
CA LYS A 762 -37.27 -22.00 12.74
C LYS A 762 -36.70 -22.32 14.11
N ILE A 763 -35.43 -21.96 14.34
CA ILE A 763 -34.73 -22.14 15.62
C ILE A 763 -35.42 -21.31 16.71
N ALA A 764 -35.74 -20.04 16.41
CA ALA A 764 -36.45 -19.17 17.36
C ALA A 764 -37.80 -19.76 17.79
N LYS A 765 -38.61 -20.23 16.83
CA LYS A 765 -39.91 -20.86 17.10
C LYS A 765 -39.74 -22.10 17.98
N LYS A 766 -38.79 -22.99 17.67
CA LYS A 766 -38.54 -24.22 18.45
C LYS A 766 -38.11 -23.94 19.90
N LEU A 767 -37.33 -22.88 20.13
CA LEU A 767 -36.84 -22.51 21.47
C LEU A 767 -37.85 -21.73 22.32
N LEU A 768 -38.74 -20.96 21.68
CA LEU A 768 -39.71 -20.08 22.35
C LEU A 768 -41.08 -20.73 22.55
N ASP A 769 -41.46 -21.69 21.71
CA ASP A 769 -42.76 -22.36 21.80
C ASP A 769 -42.80 -23.28 23.04
N PRO A 770 -43.76 -23.09 23.98
CA PRO A 770 -43.94 -24.00 25.11
C PRO A 770 -44.18 -25.46 24.69
N LYS A 771 -44.72 -25.69 23.49
CA LYS A 771 -44.91 -27.03 22.90
C LYS A 771 -43.65 -27.58 22.22
N GLY A 772 -42.58 -26.79 22.12
CA GLY A 772 -41.32 -27.16 21.47
C GLY A 772 -40.50 -28.21 22.23
N GLY A 773 -40.85 -28.51 23.48
CA GLY A 773 -40.24 -29.57 24.29
C GLY A 773 -38.82 -29.28 24.79
N ILE A 774 -38.26 -28.09 24.54
CA ILE A 774 -36.90 -27.75 24.96
C ILE A 774 -36.86 -27.38 26.43
N GLU A 775 -36.14 -28.20 27.20
CA GLU A 775 -35.94 -28.05 28.62
C GLU A 775 -34.80 -27.07 28.91
N LYS A 776 -34.89 -26.37 30.04
CA LYS A 776 -33.97 -25.30 30.44
C LYS A 776 -33.50 -25.59 31.85
N GLU A 777 -32.20 -25.79 32.02
CA GLU A 777 -31.59 -26.10 33.32
C GLU A 777 -31.06 -24.83 33.99
N TYR A 778 -31.40 -24.66 35.25
CA TYR A 778 -31.01 -23.52 36.08
C TYR A 778 -30.30 -23.97 37.34
N LEU A 779 -29.24 -23.24 37.69
CA LEU A 779 -28.57 -23.31 38.98
C LEU A 779 -29.02 -22.13 39.82
N VAL A 780 -29.62 -22.41 40.98
CA VAL A 780 -30.27 -21.43 41.85
C VAL A 780 -29.56 -21.44 43.19
N ARG A 781 -28.91 -20.34 43.58
CA ARG A 781 -28.37 -20.18 44.92
C ARG A 781 -29.36 -19.45 45.81
N VAL A 782 -29.61 -19.98 47.00
CA VAL A 782 -30.53 -19.41 48.00
C VAL A 782 -29.76 -18.90 49.23
N ASP A 783 -30.44 -18.14 50.09
CA ASP A 783 -29.90 -17.54 51.31
C ASP A 783 -29.79 -18.50 52.50
N LEU A 784 -30.53 -19.61 52.48
CA LEU A 784 -30.58 -20.59 53.56
C LEU A 784 -29.76 -21.86 53.25
N ASN A 785 -29.35 -22.56 54.32
CA ASN A 785 -28.71 -23.87 54.21
C ASN A 785 -29.78 -24.95 53.88
N LEU A 786 -29.60 -25.64 52.75
CA LEU A 786 -30.46 -26.69 52.23
C LEU A 786 -30.09 -28.06 52.81
N ASP A 787 -29.90 -28.14 54.12
CA ASP A 787 -29.58 -29.39 54.80
C ASP A 787 -30.78 -30.35 54.75
N PRO A 788 -30.66 -31.53 54.09
CA PRO A 788 -31.76 -32.49 53.99
C PRO A 788 -32.21 -33.06 55.34
N MET A 789 -31.41 -32.91 56.40
CA MET A 789 -31.77 -33.34 57.76
C MET A 789 -32.67 -32.34 58.50
N THR A 790 -32.83 -31.12 57.98
CA THR A 790 -33.71 -30.10 58.56
C THR A 790 -35.13 -30.26 58.01
N GLU A 791 -36.09 -30.62 58.88
CA GLU A 791 -37.47 -30.95 58.49
C GLU A 791 -38.18 -29.83 57.70
N ASP A 792 -38.07 -28.59 58.17
CA ASP A 792 -38.64 -27.40 57.48
C ASP A 792 -38.06 -27.19 56.07
N ILE A 793 -36.76 -27.43 55.88
CA ILE A 793 -36.10 -27.32 54.57
C ILE A 793 -36.58 -28.41 53.63
N CYS A 794 -36.67 -29.65 54.12
CA CYS A 794 -37.18 -30.78 53.35
C CYS A 794 -38.60 -30.51 52.83
N GLN A 795 -39.48 -29.98 53.70
CA GLN A 795 -40.85 -29.62 53.36
C GLN A 795 -40.93 -28.49 52.31
N ARG A 796 -40.06 -27.47 52.41
CA ARG A 796 -39.96 -26.39 51.39
C ARG A 796 -39.54 -26.94 50.03
N VAL A 797 -38.55 -27.84 49.98
CA VAL A 797 -38.07 -28.46 48.73
C VAL A 797 -39.14 -29.36 48.10
N GLU A 798 -39.87 -30.15 48.89
CA GLU A 798 -40.99 -30.95 48.39
C GLU A 798 -42.12 -30.07 47.83
N THR A 799 -42.40 -28.94 48.47
CA THR A 799 -43.37 -27.95 47.97
C THR A 799 -42.95 -27.37 46.62
N LEU A 800 -41.65 -27.09 46.42
CA LEU A 800 -41.10 -26.68 45.13
C LEU A 800 -41.24 -27.77 44.04
N ARG A 801 -41.11 -29.04 44.40
CA ARG A 801 -41.28 -30.19 43.48
C ARG A 801 -42.73 -30.37 43.05
N ALA A 802 -43.69 -30.20 43.96
CA ALA A 802 -45.12 -30.25 43.67
C ALA A 802 -45.58 -29.06 42.79
N GLY A 803 -44.90 -27.93 42.90
CA GLY A 803 -45.23 -26.67 42.27
C GLY A 803 -46.11 -25.79 43.17
N VAL A 804 -46.03 -24.47 42.97
CA VAL A 804 -46.70 -23.49 43.83
C VAL A 804 -47.66 -22.63 43.03
N THR A 805 -48.78 -22.23 43.64
CA THR A 805 -49.75 -21.34 42.99
C THR A 805 -49.75 -20.00 43.72
N SER A 806 -49.51 -18.93 42.97
CA SER A 806 -49.56 -17.57 43.49
C SER A 806 -50.99 -17.15 43.81
N GLU A 807 -51.15 -16.17 44.68
CA GLU A 807 -52.43 -15.52 45.03
C GLU A 807 -53.20 -15.00 43.80
N GLU A 808 -52.49 -14.66 42.71
CA GLU A 808 -53.06 -14.25 41.42
C GLU A 808 -53.60 -15.43 40.57
N GLY A 809 -53.62 -16.66 41.12
CA GLY A 809 -54.07 -17.87 40.42
C GLY A 809 -53.06 -18.45 39.42
N ILE A 810 -51.82 -17.94 39.39
CA ILE A 810 -50.77 -18.41 38.48
C ILE A 810 -49.99 -19.55 39.13
N THR A 811 -50.06 -20.76 38.55
CA THR A 811 -49.26 -21.90 39.00
C THR A 811 -47.86 -21.90 38.39
N TYR A 812 -46.83 -22.01 39.22
CA TYR A 812 -45.43 -22.18 38.86
C TYR A 812 -44.99 -23.61 39.15
N ARG A 813 -44.74 -24.39 38.09
CA ARG A 813 -44.26 -25.77 38.20
C ARG A 813 -42.91 -25.93 37.51
N ALA A 814 -42.02 -26.70 38.10
CA ALA A 814 -40.78 -27.16 37.48
C ALA A 814 -40.91 -28.63 37.06
N LYS A 815 -40.13 -29.05 36.07
CA LYS A 815 -40.04 -30.46 35.69
C LYS A 815 -39.28 -31.27 36.75
N SER A 816 -38.20 -30.70 37.28
CA SER A 816 -37.45 -31.28 38.41
C SER A 816 -36.80 -30.19 39.26
N VAL A 817 -36.62 -30.51 40.55
CA VAL A 817 -35.93 -29.68 41.56
C VAL A 817 -35.06 -30.60 42.40
N ASP A 818 -33.74 -30.43 42.28
CA ASP A 818 -32.74 -31.25 42.99
C ASP A 818 -31.86 -30.34 43.86
N VAL A 819 -31.54 -30.77 45.08
CA VAL A 819 -30.56 -30.09 45.93
C VAL A 819 -29.17 -30.57 45.51
N LEU A 820 -28.29 -29.64 45.13
CA LEU A 820 -26.92 -29.96 44.70
C LEU A 820 -25.91 -29.87 45.84
N ASN A 821 -26.07 -28.88 46.71
CA ASN A 821 -25.22 -28.63 47.87
C ASN A 821 -25.96 -27.75 48.90
N ALA A 822 -25.25 -27.38 49.97
CA ALA A 822 -25.76 -26.61 51.11
C ALA A 822 -26.52 -25.33 50.75
N ASN A 823 -26.37 -24.70 49.58
CA ASN A 823 -27.18 -23.52 49.26
C ASN A 823 -27.58 -23.42 47.79
N GLN A 824 -27.55 -24.53 47.04
CA GLN A 824 -27.77 -24.53 45.60
C GLN A 824 -28.77 -25.61 45.16
N LEU A 825 -29.76 -25.20 44.36
CA LEU A 825 -30.73 -26.05 43.69
C LEU A 825 -30.42 -26.14 42.19
N ARG A 826 -30.69 -27.31 41.61
CA ARG A 826 -30.86 -27.53 40.17
C ARG A 826 -32.35 -27.54 39.85
N VAL A 827 -32.80 -26.65 38.98
CA VAL A 827 -34.20 -26.53 38.57
C VAL A 827 -34.31 -26.68 37.06
N ILE A 828 -35.14 -27.61 36.58
CA ILE A 828 -35.40 -27.81 35.15
C ILE A 828 -36.80 -27.30 34.81
N LEU A 829 -36.90 -26.42 33.81
CA LEU A 829 -38.16 -25.86 33.32
C LEU A 829 -38.43 -26.24 31.87
N THR A 830 -39.68 -26.58 31.56
CA THR A 830 -40.18 -26.76 30.18
C THR A 830 -40.81 -25.46 29.66
N GLU A 831 -41.54 -24.74 30.51
CA GLU A 831 -42.11 -23.42 30.24
C GLU A 831 -41.38 -22.30 31.01
N GLY A 832 -41.50 -21.05 30.56
CA GLY A 832 -40.86 -19.90 31.22
C GLY A 832 -41.84 -18.77 31.47
N LYS A 833 -42.36 -18.65 32.70
CA LYS A 833 -43.19 -17.52 33.14
C LYS A 833 -42.32 -16.36 33.66
N ASN A 834 -42.89 -15.15 33.76
CA ASN A 834 -42.18 -13.99 34.28
C ASN A 834 -41.68 -14.27 35.73
N ARG A 835 -40.36 -14.13 35.96
CA ARG A 835 -39.69 -14.41 37.23
C ARG A 835 -40.01 -15.77 37.84
N HIS A 836 -40.29 -16.79 37.02
CA HIS A 836 -40.82 -18.10 37.44
C HIS A 836 -40.12 -18.70 38.65
N ILE A 837 -38.79 -18.92 38.58
CA ILE A 837 -38.01 -19.55 39.65
C ILE A 837 -37.99 -18.69 40.91
N ARG A 838 -37.88 -17.36 40.77
CA ARG A 838 -37.84 -16.45 41.91
C ARG A 838 -39.16 -16.44 42.66
N ARG A 839 -40.28 -16.33 41.94
CA ARG A 839 -41.62 -16.43 42.53
C ARG A 839 -41.85 -17.80 43.16
N MET A 840 -41.34 -18.87 42.55
CA MET A 840 -41.42 -20.23 43.08
C MET A 840 -40.70 -20.35 44.44
N CYS A 841 -39.46 -19.85 44.53
CA CYS A 841 -38.67 -19.85 45.76
C CYS A 841 -39.22 -18.89 46.83
N GLU A 842 -39.64 -17.68 46.45
CA GLU A 842 -40.22 -16.68 47.35
C GLU A 842 -41.46 -17.24 48.08
N HIS A 843 -42.29 -18.04 47.39
CA HIS A 843 -43.50 -18.63 47.96
C HIS A 843 -43.23 -19.64 49.08
N VAL A 844 -42.07 -20.31 49.04
CA VAL A 844 -41.61 -21.21 50.11
C VAL A 844 -40.60 -20.53 51.03
N GLY A 845 -40.54 -19.20 51.06
CA GLY A 845 -39.66 -18.42 51.93
C GLY A 845 -38.16 -18.51 51.63
N LEU A 846 -37.76 -18.95 50.43
CA LEU A 846 -36.36 -18.98 50.00
C LEU A 846 -36.03 -17.75 49.15
N ARG A 847 -35.00 -16.99 49.52
CA ARG A 847 -34.56 -15.84 48.73
C ARG A 847 -33.48 -16.27 47.74
N VAL A 848 -33.74 -16.06 46.45
CA VAL A 848 -32.78 -16.37 45.39
C VAL A 848 -31.66 -15.32 45.32
N MET A 849 -30.48 -15.70 45.79
CA MET A 849 -29.26 -14.88 45.81
C MET A 849 -28.58 -14.81 44.44
N ALA A 850 -28.52 -15.93 43.72
CA ALA A 850 -27.97 -15.98 42.36
C ALA A 850 -28.75 -16.97 41.51
N LEU A 851 -28.96 -16.62 40.24
CA LEU A 851 -29.67 -17.48 39.29
C LEU A 851 -28.88 -17.52 37.98
N LYS A 852 -28.44 -18.72 37.59
CA LYS A 852 -27.70 -18.96 36.34
C LYS A 852 -28.42 -19.99 35.48
N ARG A 853 -28.76 -19.66 34.23
CA ARG A 853 -29.19 -20.69 33.26
C ARG A 853 -27.95 -21.42 32.74
N TRP A 854 -27.88 -22.71 33.03
CA TRP A 854 -26.71 -23.53 32.72
C TRP A 854 -26.71 -23.98 31.26
N ARG A 855 -27.82 -24.55 30.76
CA ARG A 855 -27.94 -25.05 29.38
C ARG A 855 -29.39 -25.21 28.93
N TYR A 856 -29.57 -25.45 27.63
CA TYR A 856 -30.81 -25.97 27.03
C TYR A 856 -30.62 -27.47 26.79
N LEU A 857 -31.67 -28.26 27.00
CA LEU A 857 -31.69 -29.72 26.90
C LEU A 857 -32.69 -30.15 25.83
N GLN A 858 -32.33 -31.09 24.96
CA GLN A 858 -33.30 -31.72 24.06
C GLN A 858 -33.98 -32.91 24.77
N PRO A 859 -35.26 -33.23 24.46
CA PRO A 859 -35.97 -34.35 25.07
C PRO A 859 -35.29 -35.73 24.95
N THR A 860 -34.38 -35.88 23.99
CA THR A 860 -33.62 -37.11 23.72
C THR A 860 -32.31 -37.22 24.52
N ASP A 861 -31.88 -36.17 25.21
CA ASP A 861 -30.69 -36.21 26.07
C ASP A 861 -31.07 -36.84 27.42
N LYS A 862 -31.40 -38.14 27.42
CA LYS A 862 -31.46 -38.94 28.63
C LYS A 862 -30.09 -39.57 28.88
N LEU A 863 -29.45 -39.08 29.94
CA LEU A 863 -28.22 -39.51 30.63
C LEU A 863 -26.90 -39.10 29.96
#